data_AF-A0A8B8HY64-F1
#
_entry.id   AF-A0A8B8HY64-F1
#
_cell.length_a   1.000
_cell.length_b   1.000
_cell.length_c   1.000
_cell.angle_alpha   90.00
_cell.angle_beta   90.00
_cell.angle_gamma   90.00
#
_symmetry.space_group_name_H-M   'P 1'
#
loop_
_entity.id
_entity.type
_entity.pdbx_description
1 polymer ?
#
loop_
_entity_poly.entity_id
_entity_poly.type
_entity_poly.pdbx_seq_one_letter_code
_entity_poly.pdbx_strand_id
1 'polypeptide(L)'
;MRAYILFSALMVYFQTESVMFCDICDCQEISEPLTGVVVNCSFHESVLEMNPILPDASITLDLSKSNLTSIQPASIFQSESLVELLLNRNFLKEINLLSFNLPELKQLDLSENELTHINPDSFNGFTKLEYLNLAGNKFTVTSQLNFNSLVNLREIILDNNNIGDNIETRSLFDEQGYGVPLNIQSISISGINLDNLNLEYFKPVDNTLRKLVISNNNLNIIVKLPQRLEYLDYSNNPIKKITTEELEPLVYLKELKLNGLDVEEISKNVFATLMLTNLELKYNKKLKEFSNLSFGRQLLSDTYDFYLENLSLKGSNLSTLDESLSVLFVKVKRLDLQQNPWVCDCRLAWLRKLPIAPDLIDNFRCSSPDNLFDRRIFDLAEEDFVCDTSSWEESQFGISAGHVLYLLLALKSGPSTVGVVVNCSSHEGLLEVNPILPDAFITLDLSRNNLTSIQPASIFQSETLVELLLNRNFLKEINLYSNRLPQLKKIDLSENELEQLNPNLFKGFTKLEYLNLASNKFTTMSQLNFNSLVNLKEIILDNNNIGDDIETRSLFDVQGYGLPLNIQSISISGINLNHLNLEYFKPVDKTLRKLVISNNNLTVFVKLPQRLEYLDYSNNPIRNVSSNDFYLLEPLVYLRELKLNNLVIEQVPQNVFSTLMLTNLELKDNKNLKEFSNLTFGRQLLSDTYDFYLENLTLRGSNLSTLDKGLSVLFVKVKRLDLQQNPWVCDCRLAWLRKLSIAPDLTDDLRCRSPSYLYNKKIFDLDEKDFVCLKSWWNESETIGLTWHQTNHHINKMRTFYILFALIAYSFKVQSTTLCDSDFCVCRHNNKSDRDLAGEFVVCSYDPAVLNRIFGLPETVYSLDLSRNNLTIVRNSGLLQSNTLTELYLNCNQIREIKENALQLPKLKRLDLSDNELEVIHEDAFKYIKKLEYINLANNRLTSFEKISFHHLGNLNEIILNNNDLGASLEDNNLFDRSGYGLTHKIQSLSLSGINLNVVHENFFVDAFDLKKIVISNNNLVDVFEIPFTLEYLDLSDNPITQISGEDFNDLLALKDLKLNNLQIKQIPDYAFASLHALKNLEIERNRNLTEFSPMAFGQEILEDADDFALENLSLKGSRLKTLDQKLGVPFGQLIRLDLQGNFWNCDCNLVWIKKLQIQKEYYEHLRCFTPKPLYNSRIFDLNERYFSCPANTRNVGTIIAVISFCVLLTSIALWIFLFLPKYQSRCNFVNNIPVPTAGYTVLPVHAPIQNR
;
A
#
# COMPACT_ATOMS: atom_id res chain seq x y z
N MET A 1 -95.12 -6.13 -31.03
CA MET A 1 -95.19 -7.32 -30.16
C MET A 1 -95.53 -8.65 -30.89
N ARG A 2 -95.07 -9.07 -32.08
CA ARG A 2 -94.33 -8.49 -33.22
C ARG A 2 -93.03 -7.74 -32.89
N ALA A 3 -91.95 -8.46 -32.62
CA ALA A 3 -90.58 -7.90 -32.54
C ALA A 3 -89.48 -8.99 -32.46
N TYR A 4 -89.73 -10.10 -31.74
CA TYR A 4 -88.64 -10.83 -31.07
C TYR A 4 -88.36 -12.28 -31.54
N ILE A 5 -89.05 -12.80 -32.56
CA ILE A 5 -89.00 -14.24 -32.92
C ILE A 5 -88.88 -14.45 -34.44
N LEU A 6 -87.99 -13.70 -35.10
CA LEU A 6 -87.70 -13.88 -36.54
C LEU A 6 -86.29 -13.46 -36.98
N PHE A 7 -85.38 -13.23 -36.03
CA PHE A 7 -83.94 -12.98 -36.28
C PHE A 7 -83.07 -14.11 -35.72
N SER A 8 -83.64 -15.31 -35.62
CA SER A 8 -83.06 -16.50 -34.98
C SER A 8 -82.89 -17.68 -35.97
N ALA A 9 -82.65 -17.38 -37.25
CA ALA A 9 -82.58 -18.38 -38.32
C ALA A 9 -81.51 -18.12 -39.41
N LEU A 10 -80.72 -17.04 -39.31
CA LEU A 10 -79.69 -16.65 -40.29
C LEU A 10 -78.48 -16.02 -39.57
N MET A 11 -77.68 -16.87 -38.91
CA MET A 11 -76.24 -16.72 -38.58
C MET A 11 -75.81 -17.92 -37.70
N VAL A 12 -75.91 -19.12 -38.27
CA VAL A 12 -74.97 -20.21 -37.98
C VAL A 12 -74.05 -20.25 -39.18
N TYR A 13 -72.74 -20.36 -38.96
CA TYR A 13 -71.70 -19.74 -39.78
C TYR A 13 -71.83 -18.20 -39.78
N PHE A 14 -70.94 -17.43 -39.15
CA PHE A 14 -69.64 -17.80 -38.58
C PHE A 14 -69.70 -17.92 -37.04
N GLN A 15 -69.36 -19.10 -36.51
CA GLN A 15 -68.28 -19.10 -35.54
C GLN A 15 -67.03 -18.82 -36.36
N THR A 16 -66.50 -17.60 -36.28
CA THR A 16 -65.06 -17.48 -36.21
C THR A 16 -64.73 -18.10 -34.86
N GLU A 17 -64.11 -19.28 -34.87
CA GLU A 17 -63.27 -19.66 -33.74
C GLU A 17 -62.38 -18.44 -33.48
N SER A 18 -62.34 -17.97 -32.23
CA SER A 18 -61.61 -16.74 -31.88
C SER A 18 -60.14 -17.07 -31.95
N VAL A 19 -59.61 -16.97 -33.17
CA VAL A 19 -58.33 -17.56 -33.58
C VAL A 19 -57.28 -17.13 -32.58
N MET A 20 -56.74 -18.08 -31.84
CA MET A 20 -55.66 -17.77 -30.92
C MET A 20 -54.44 -17.44 -31.77
N PHE A 21 -53.54 -16.60 -31.26
CA PHE A 21 -52.25 -16.42 -31.94
C PHE A 21 -51.56 -17.78 -32.23
N CYS A 22 -51.67 -18.74 -31.31
CA CYS A 22 -51.14 -20.10 -31.45
C CYS A 22 -51.83 -21.00 -32.50
N ASP A 23 -52.93 -20.55 -33.12
CA ASP A 23 -53.57 -21.26 -34.25
C ASP A 23 -52.99 -20.81 -35.62
N ILE A 24 -52.28 -19.67 -35.65
CA ILE A 24 -51.65 -19.07 -36.84
C ILE A 24 -50.12 -19.11 -36.75
N CYS A 25 -49.60 -18.89 -35.54
CA CYS A 25 -48.20 -18.64 -35.22
C CYS A 25 -47.61 -19.76 -34.36
N ASP A 26 -46.29 -19.86 -34.28
CA ASP A 26 -45.64 -20.82 -33.39
C ASP A 26 -45.74 -20.34 -31.93
N CYS A 27 -45.98 -21.26 -31.00
CA CYS A 27 -46.18 -20.97 -29.57
C CYS A 27 -45.41 -21.95 -28.70
N GLN A 28 -44.48 -21.41 -27.90
CA GLN A 28 -43.64 -22.19 -27.00
C GLN A 28 -43.89 -21.79 -25.54
N GLU A 29 -44.25 -22.78 -24.71
CA GLU A 29 -44.20 -22.63 -23.25
C GLU A 29 -42.75 -22.67 -22.74
N ILE A 30 -42.41 -21.74 -21.85
CA ILE A 30 -41.13 -21.68 -21.14
C ILE A 30 -41.42 -21.80 -19.64
N SER A 31 -40.66 -22.63 -18.92
CA SER A 31 -40.87 -22.91 -17.50
C SER A 31 -40.04 -22.02 -16.57
N GLU A 32 -38.78 -21.75 -16.92
CA GLU A 32 -37.80 -21.00 -16.13
C GLU A 32 -36.91 -20.16 -17.08
N PRO A 33 -36.38 -18.99 -16.66
CA PRO A 33 -36.54 -18.34 -15.35
C PRO A 33 -37.84 -17.51 -15.23
N LEU A 34 -38.63 -17.40 -16.30
CA LEU A 34 -39.98 -16.85 -16.31
C LEU A 34 -40.93 -17.90 -16.89
N THR A 35 -42.10 -18.06 -16.27
CA THR A 35 -43.09 -19.08 -16.68
C THR A 35 -44.18 -18.44 -17.54
N GLY A 36 -44.27 -18.82 -18.82
CA GLY A 36 -45.27 -18.27 -19.74
C GLY A 36 -45.02 -18.65 -21.20
N VAL A 37 -45.71 -17.98 -22.13
CA VAL A 37 -45.75 -18.33 -23.56
C VAL A 37 -45.00 -17.31 -24.42
N VAL A 38 -44.11 -17.79 -25.28
CA VAL A 38 -43.53 -17.02 -26.40
C VAL A 38 -44.36 -17.29 -27.65
N VAL A 39 -44.80 -16.22 -28.31
CA VAL A 39 -45.63 -16.24 -29.52
C VAL A 39 -44.82 -15.71 -30.71
N ASN A 40 -44.51 -16.55 -31.69
CA ASN A 40 -43.72 -16.19 -32.86
C ASN A 40 -44.56 -16.22 -34.14
N CYS A 41 -44.97 -15.03 -34.59
CA CYS A 41 -45.70 -14.77 -35.81
C CYS A 41 -44.83 -14.23 -36.94
N SER A 42 -43.50 -14.25 -36.80
CA SER A 42 -42.61 -13.60 -37.76
C SER A 42 -42.82 -14.13 -39.19
N PHE A 43 -42.73 -13.25 -40.19
CA PHE A 43 -43.03 -13.52 -41.61
C PHE A 43 -44.52 -13.77 -41.96
N HIS A 44 -45.49 -13.74 -41.04
CA HIS A 44 -46.91 -13.95 -41.38
C HIS A 44 -47.61 -12.64 -41.79
N GLU A 45 -47.69 -12.38 -43.11
CA GLU A 45 -48.19 -11.13 -43.72
C GLU A 45 -49.68 -10.77 -43.49
N SER A 46 -50.42 -11.49 -42.64
CA SER A 46 -51.89 -11.31 -42.49
C SER A 46 -52.44 -11.51 -41.07
N VAL A 47 -51.60 -11.67 -40.04
CA VAL A 47 -52.07 -12.05 -38.68
C VAL A 47 -53.03 -11.00 -38.09
N LEU A 48 -52.73 -9.71 -38.25
CA LEU A 48 -53.54 -8.63 -37.69
C LEU A 48 -54.88 -8.42 -38.43
N GLU A 49 -55.08 -8.98 -39.64
CA GLU A 49 -56.39 -8.94 -40.31
C GLU A 49 -57.41 -9.88 -39.66
N MET A 50 -56.95 -10.92 -38.94
CA MET A 50 -57.81 -11.94 -38.33
C MET A 50 -58.30 -11.58 -36.91
N ASN A 51 -57.80 -10.50 -36.32
CA ASN A 51 -58.01 -10.12 -34.91
C ASN A 51 -57.82 -11.26 -33.90
N PRO A 52 -56.66 -11.95 -33.90
CA PRO A 52 -56.42 -13.07 -32.99
C PRO A 52 -56.26 -12.64 -31.54
N ILE A 53 -56.50 -13.58 -30.62
CA ILE A 53 -56.42 -13.35 -29.16
C ILE A 53 -55.07 -13.86 -28.63
N LEU A 54 -54.43 -13.07 -27.74
CA LEU A 54 -53.24 -13.48 -26.99
C LEU A 54 -53.62 -14.45 -25.84
N PRO A 55 -52.87 -15.54 -25.64
CA PRO A 55 -52.93 -16.31 -24.40
C PRO A 55 -52.71 -15.45 -23.15
N ASP A 56 -53.46 -15.72 -22.07
CA ASP A 56 -53.43 -14.98 -20.79
C ASP A 56 -52.04 -14.96 -20.10
N ALA A 57 -51.11 -15.80 -20.55
CA ALA A 57 -49.74 -15.93 -20.02
C ALA A 57 -48.64 -15.64 -21.07
N SER A 58 -48.97 -14.93 -22.16
CA SER A 58 -47.96 -14.54 -23.15
C SER A 58 -46.97 -13.51 -22.59
N ILE A 59 -45.67 -13.81 -22.73
CA ILE A 59 -44.55 -12.97 -22.28
C ILE A 59 -43.92 -12.21 -23.46
N THR A 60 -43.75 -12.90 -24.59
CA THR A 60 -43.13 -12.34 -25.81
C THR A 60 -44.08 -12.49 -27.01
N LEU A 61 -44.20 -11.44 -27.82
CA LEU A 61 -44.89 -11.46 -29.11
C LEU A 61 -43.96 -10.95 -30.22
N ASP A 62 -43.57 -11.84 -31.15
CA ASP A 62 -42.79 -11.50 -32.35
C ASP A 62 -43.71 -11.37 -33.57
N LEU A 63 -43.87 -10.13 -34.05
CA LEU A 63 -44.57 -9.71 -35.28
C LEU A 63 -43.59 -9.15 -36.31
N SER A 64 -42.31 -9.54 -36.25
CA SER A 64 -41.27 -9.06 -37.15
C SER A 64 -41.50 -9.53 -38.60
N LYS A 65 -41.01 -8.77 -39.58
CA LYS A 65 -41.02 -9.16 -41.01
C LYS A 65 -42.41 -9.49 -41.57
N SER A 66 -43.47 -8.95 -40.97
CA SER A 66 -44.88 -9.28 -41.28
C SER A 66 -45.53 -8.26 -42.21
N ASN A 67 -44.73 -7.50 -42.96
CA ASN A 67 -45.11 -6.44 -43.90
C ASN A 67 -46.08 -5.37 -43.36
N LEU A 68 -46.11 -5.15 -42.03
CA LEU A 68 -47.08 -4.27 -41.38
C LEU A 68 -46.84 -2.80 -41.77
N THR A 69 -47.85 -2.15 -42.37
CA THR A 69 -47.77 -0.74 -42.81
C THR A 69 -48.33 0.27 -41.79
N SER A 70 -49.22 -0.20 -40.91
CA SER A 70 -49.69 0.51 -39.72
C SER A 70 -50.13 -0.52 -38.69
N ILE A 71 -50.16 -0.14 -37.40
CA ILE A 71 -50.83 -0.93 -36.36
C ILE A 71 -52.08 -0.16 -35.93
N GLN A 72 -53.25 -0.71 -36.23
CA GLN A 72 -54.53 -0.08 -35.90
C GLN A 72 -54.93 -0.41 -34.44
N PRO A 73 -55.80 0.42 -33.81
CA PRO A 73 -56.45 0.16 -32.51
C PRO A 73 -57.39 -1.06 -32.45
N ALA A 74 -56.92 -2.23 -32.87
CA ALA A 74 -57.60 -3.51 -32.68
C ALA A 74 -57.40 -4.01 -31.24
N SER A 75 -58.35 -4.80 -30.72
CA SER A 75 -58.38 -5.32 -29.34
C SER A 75 -57.26 -6.32 -28.97
N ILE A 76 -56.26 -6.44 -29.83
CA ILE A 76 -55.18 -7.45 -29.82
C ILE A 76 -54.12 -7.10 -28.78
N PHE A 77 -53.84 -5.81 -28.57
CA PHE A 77 -52.75 -5.32 -27.69
C PHE A 77 -53.26 -4.96 -26.28
N GLN A 78 -54.01 -5.87 -25.67
CA GLN A 78 -54.38 -5.81 -24.25
C GLN A 78 -53.89 -7.09 -23.57
N SER A 79 -52.89 -6.98 -22.71
CA SER A 79 -52.32 -8.11 -21.97
C SER A 79 -51.68 -7.61 -20.67
N GLU A 80 -52.03 -8.24 -19.55
CA GLU A 80 -51.43 -7.96 -18.24
C GLU A 80 -50.10 -8.72 -18.02
N SER A 81 -49.66 -9.54 -18.98
CA SER A 81 -48.49 -10.42 -18.88
C SER A 81 -47.34 -10.09 -19.85
N LEU A 82 -47.60 -9.35 -20.94
CA LEU A 82 -46.62 -9.16 -22.02
C LEU A 82 -45.44 -8.27 -21.59
N VAL A 83 -44.23 -8.82 -21.70
CA VAL A 83 -42.96 -8.19 -21.31
C VAL A 83 -42.16 -7.73 -22.55
N GLU A 84 -42.30 -8.40 -23.68
CA GLU A 84 -41.52 -8.17 -24.90
C GLU A 84 -42.42 -8.12 -26.14
N LEU A 85 -42.20 -7.12 -27.01
CA LEU A 85 -42.91 -6.95 -28.27
C LEU A 85 -41.94 -6.60 -29.40
N LEU A 86 -41.83 -7.47 -30.41
CA LEU A 86 -40.97 -7.28 -31.58
C LEU A 86 -41.82 -6.95 -32.81
N LEU A 87 -41.56 -5.78 -33.42
CA LEU A 87 -42.28 -5.23 -34.57
C LEU A 87 -41.30 -4.78 -35.68
N ASN A 88 -40.07 -5.27 -35.63
CA ASN A 88 -38.99 -4.87 -36.54
C ASN A 88 -39.11 -5.47 -37.95
N ARG A 89 -38.44 -4.84 -38.93
CA ARG A 89 -38.49 -5.20 -40.35
C ARG A 89 -39.91 -5.15 -40.94
N ASN A 90 -40.66 -4.12 -40.58
CA ASN A 90 -41.99 -3.83 -41.11
C ASN A 90 -41.96 -2.50 -41.89
N PHE A 91 -43.11 -2.00 -42.32
CA PHE A 91 -43.25 -0.76 -43.11
C PHE A 91 -43.99 0.34 -42.34
N LEU A 92 -43.86 0.35 -41.00
CA LEU A 92 -44.58 1.29 -40.12
C LEU A 92 -44.05 2.71 -40.31
N LYS A 93 -44.94 3.64 -40.69
CA LYS A 93 -44.63 5.06 -40.93
C LYS A 93 -44.90 5.96 -39.73
N GLU A 94 -45.86 5.54 -38.93
CA GLU A 94 -46.32 6.16 -37.69
C GLU A 94 -46.72 5.05 -36.72
N ILE A 95 -46.65 5.37 -35.43
CA ILE A 95 -47.02 4.48 -34.33
C ILE A 95 -47.90 5.27 -33.37
N ASN A 96 -49.03 4.67 -32.97
CA ASN A 96 -50.04 5.29 -32.11
C ASN A 96 -50.52 4.30 -31.05
N LEU A 97 -49.66 4.05 -30.05
CA LEU A 97 -49.92 3.05 -29.01
C LEU A 97 -50.90 3.53 -27.91
N LEU A 98 -51.56 4.68 -28.08
CA LEU A 98 -52.59 5.22 -27.15
C LEU A 98 -53.79 4.28 -26.92
N SER A 99 -53.89 3.20 -27.69
CA SER A 99 -54.92 2.16 -27.58
C SER A 99 -54.43 0.85 -26.95
N PHE A 100 -53.13 0.75 -26.65
CA PHE A 100 -52.48 -0.45 -26.13
C PHE A 100 -52.52 -0.43 -24.60
N ASN A 101 -52.75 -1.58 -23.97
CA ASN A 101 -52.66 -1.73 -22.52
C ASN A 101 -51.73 -2.90 -22.19
N LEU A 102 -50.44 -2.59 -22.05
CA LEU A 102 -49.36 -3.56 -21.78
C LEU A 102 -48.54 -3.05 -20.56
N PRO A 103 -49.09 -3.11 -19.34
CA PRO A 103 -48.47 -2.50 -18.16
C PRO A 103 -47.13 -3.13 -17.74
N GLU A 104 -46.87 -4.39 -18.13
CA GLU A 104 -45.63 -5.12 -17.85
C GLU A 104 -44.56 -5.02 -18.96
N LEU A 105 -44.82 -4.28 -20.04
CA LEU A 105 -43.91 -4.21 -21.19
C LEU A 105 -42.56 -3.59 -20.80
N LYS A 106 -41.49 -4.35 -20.96
CA LYS A 106 -40.09 -3.97 -20.68
C LYS A 106 -39.26 -3.77 -21.94
N GLN A 107 -39.53 -4.51 -23.01
CA GLN A 107 -38.74 -4.48 -24.24
C GLN A 107 -39.62 -4.26 -25.46
N LEU A 108 -39.20 -3.34 -26.33
CA LEU A 108 -39.91 -3.01 -27.56
C LEU A 108 -38.91 -2.81 -28.71
N ASP A 109 -39.05 -3.59 -29.79
CA ASP A 109 -38.23 -3.44 -31.00
C ASP A 109 -39.07 -2.91 -32.18
N LEU A 110 -38.71 -1.71 -32.66
CA LEU A 110 -39.31 -1.00 -33.78
C LEU A 110 -38.29 -0.76 -34.92
N SER A 111 -37.16 -1.48 -34.92
CA SER A 111 -36.09 -1.30 -35.90
C SER A 111 -36.48 -1.70 -37.33
N GLU A 112 -35.73 -1.19 -38.31
CA GLU A 112 -35.91 -1.46 -39.74
C GLU A 112 -37.37 -1.20 -40.20
N ASN A 113 -37.89 -0.01 -39.88
CA ASN A 113 -39.22 0.49 -40.25
C ASN A 113 -39.11 1.83 -41.02
N GLU A 114 -40.25 2.48 -41.30
CA GLU A 114 -40.32 3.77 -42.02
C GLU A 114 -40.66 4.97 -41.09
N LEU A 115 -40.41 4.86 -39.78
CA LEU A 115 -40.83 5.86 -38.79
C LEU A 115 -40.09 7.19 -38.98
N THR A 116 -40.86 8.28 -39.10
CA THR A 116 -40.34 9.64 -39.28
C THR A 116 -40.39 10.50 -38.01
N HIS A 117 -41.26 10.14 -37.07
CA HIS A 117 -41.44 10.84 -35.80
C HIS A 117 -42.07 9.93 -34.74
N ILE A 118 -41.78 10.23 -33.48
CA ILE A 118 -42.47 9.68 -32.32
C ILE A 118 -43.46 10.75 -31.83
N ASN A 119 -44.73 10.40 -31.74
CA ASN A 119 -45.73 11.24 -31.07
C ASN A 119 -45.54 11.12 -29.54
N PRO A 120 -45.36 12.22 -28.78
CA PRO A 120 -45.11 12.17 -27.33
C PRO A 120 -46.11 11.33 -26.54
N ASP A 121 -47.38 11.35 -26.93
CA ASP A 121 -48.44 10.63 -26.23
C ASP A 121 -48.46 9.13 -26.52
N SER A 122 -47.74 8.66 -27.55
CA SER A 122 -47.74 7.25 -27.99
C SER A 122 -46.92 6.32 -27.11
N PHE A 123 -46.29 6.82 -26.05
CA PHE A 123 -45.68 6.00 -25.00
C PHE A 123 -46.33 6.16 -23.61
N ASN A 124 -47.45 6.88 -23.52
CA ASN A 124 -48.20 7.07 -22.27
C ASN A 124 -48.81 5.75 -21.78
N GLY A 125 -48.13 5.08 -20.85
CA GLY A 125 -48.60 3.85 -20.21
C GLY A 125 -47.46 2.85 -19.91
N PHE A 126 -46.44 2.80 -20.77
CA PHE A 126 -45.32 1.85 -20.66
C PHE A 126 -44.27 2.30 -19.64
N THR A 127 -44.72 2.58 -18.41
CA THR A 127 -43.87 3.08 -17.32
C THR A 127 -42.82 2.05 -16.87
N LYS A 128 -42.93 0.78 -17.30
CA LYS A 128 -41.96 -0.29 -17.07
C LYS A 128 -41.00 -0.55 -18.24
N LEU A 129 -41.04 0.22 -19.34
CA LEU A 129 -40.16 0.00 -20.49
C LEU A 129 -38.69 0.28 -20.10
N GLU A 130 -37.83 -0.72 -20.25
CA GLU A 130 -36.40 -0.67 -19.93
C GLU A 130 -35.51 -0.67 -21.19
N TYR A 131 -35.98 -1.22 -22.32
CA TYR A 131 -35.26 -1.33 -23.60
C TYR A 131 -36.13 -0.88 -24.79
N LEU A 132 -35.56 -0.06 -25.68
CA LEU A 132 -36.23 0.41 -26.91
C LEU A 132 -35.27 0.43 -28.11
N ASN A 133 -35.55 -0.39 -29.13
CA ASN A 133 -34.81 -0.38 -30.40
C ASN A 133 -35.57 0.37 -31.50
N LEU A 134 -34.91 1.35 -32.14
CA LEU A 134 -35.43 2.22 -33.18
C LEU A 134 -34.48 2.32 -34.39
N ALA A 135 -33.50 1.41 -34.51
CA ALA A 135 -32.51 1.42 -35.58
C ALA A 135 -33.11 1.39 -37.00
N GLY A 136 -32.45 1.99 -38.00
CA GLY A 136 -32.80 1.87 -39.42
C GLY A 136 -34.10 2.55 -39.87
N ASN A 137 -34.67 3.42 -39.04
CA ASN A 137 -35.88 4.19 -39.32
C ASN A 137 -35.59 5.43 -40.21
N LYS A 138 -36.38 6.49 -40.13
CA LYS A 138 -36.31 7.68 -41.00
C LYS A 138 -36.30 8.99 -40.20
N PHE A 139 -35.79 8.96 -38.97
CA PHE A 139 -35.58 10.17 -38.16
C PHE A 139 -34.43 11.02 -38.73
N THR A 140 -34.58 12.35 -38.65
CA THR A 140 -33.65 13.35 -39.19
C THR A 140 -33.32 14.51 -38.23
N VAL A 141 -34.12 14.72 -37.18
CA VAL A 141 -33.88 15.75 -36.15
C VAL A 141 -34.21 15.22 -34.75
N THR A 142 -33.49 15.68 -33.73
CA THR A 142 -33.71 15.26 -32.33
C THR A 142 -35.12 15.59 -31.82
N SER A 143 -35.78 16.62 -32.36
CA SER A 143 -37.16 16.98 -32.01
C SER A 143 -38.24 16.03 -32.54
N GLN A 144 -37.89 15.04 -33.37
CA GLN A 144 -38.76 13.91 -33.71
C GLN A 144 -38.75 12.80 -32.65
N LEU A 145 -37.84 12.89 -31.66
CA LEU A 145 -37.73 11.98 -30.54
C LEU A 145 -38.33 12.64 -29.29
N ASN A 146 -39.37 12.02 -28.72
CA ASN A 146 -39.91 12.44 -27.43
C ASN A 146 -40.20 11.19 -26.57
N PHE A 147 -39.42 11.05 -25.49
CA PHE A 147 -39.46 9.89 -24.60
C PHE A 147 -39.74 10.31 -23.14
N ASN A 148 -40.30 11.50 -22.90
CA ASN A 148 -40.48 12.09 -21.56
C ASN A 148 -41.31 11.22 -20.60
N SER A 149 -42.18 10.35 -21.12
CA SER A 149 -43.01 9.41 -20.35
C SER A 149 -42.28 8.11 -19.97
N LEU A 150 -41.15 7.79 -20.59
CA LEU A 150 -40.41 6.54 -20.43
C LEU A 150 -39.38 6.61 -19.28
N VAL A 151 -39.85 6.94 -18.08
CA VAL A 151 -39.03 7.23 -16.88
C VAL A 151 -38.17 6.09 -16.34
N ASN A 152 -38.32 4.86 -16.85
CA ASN A 152 -37.49 3.70 -16.49
C ASN A 152 -36.60 3.19 -17.63
N LEU A 153 -36.58 3.87 -18.79
CA LEU A 153 -35.81 3.43 -19.96
C LEU A 153 -34.30 3.43 -19.67
N ARG A 154 -33.64 2.29 -19.89
CA ARG A 154 -32.21 2.08 -19.59
C ARG A 154 -31.37 1.91 -20.84
N GLU A 155 -31.90 1.31 -21.89
CA GLU A 155 -31.19 1.12 -23.15
C GLU A 155 -32.03 1.62 -24.34
N ILE A 156 -31.38 2.40 -25.22
CA ILE A 156 -32.00 2.87 -26.47
C ILE A 156 -31.03 2.73 -27.65
N ILE A 157 -31.53 2.21 -28.77
CA ILE A 157 -30.77 2.04 -30.01
C ILE A 157 -31.39 2.93 -31.09
N LEU A 158 -30.61 3.88 -31.62
CA LEU A 158 -31.03 4.87 -32.62
C LEU A 158 -30.25 4.74 -33.95
N ASP A 159 -29.50 3.65 -34.12
CA ASP A 159 -28.57 3.44 -35.24
C ASP A 159 -29.19 3.64 -36.63
N ASN A 160 -28.40 4.03 -37.63
CA ASN A 160 -28.80 4.15 -39.03
C ASN A 160 -30.02 5.08 -39.28
N ASN A 161 -30.16 6.12 -38.45
CA ASN A 161 -31.11 7.22 -38.60
C ASN A 161 -30.33 8.53 -38.84
N ASN A 162 -30.69 9.35 -39.83
CA ASN A 162 -29.91 10.52 -40.27
C ASN A 162 -30.06 11.75 -39.34
N ILE A 163 -29.82 11.58 -38.04
CA ILE A 163 -30.04 12.58 -36.99
C ILE A 163 -28.80 13.47 -36.78
N GLY A 164 -27.61 12.99 -37.16
CA GLY A 164 -26.29 13.57 -36.86
C GLY A 164 -26.17 15.05 -37.20
N ASP A 165 -26.56 15.43 -38.43
CA ASP A 165 -26.56 16.80 -38.98
C ASP A 165 -27.15 17.88 -38.05
N ASN A 166 -28.04 17.49 -37.12
CA ASN A 166 -28.77 18.41 -36.25
C ASN A 166 -28.38 18.32 -34.76
N ILE A 167 -27.64 17.29 -34.33
CA ILE A 167 -27.20 17.11 -32.94
C ILE A 167 -26.27 18.24 -32.47
N GLU A 168 -25.50 18.83 -33.40
CA GLU A 168 -24.69 20.02 -33.09
C GLU A 168 -25.52 21.21 -32.55
N THR A 169 -26.79 21.30 -32.93
CA THR A 169 -27.67 22.43 -32.61
C THR A 169 -28.54 22.23 -31.37
N ARG A 170 -28.80 20.97 -30.98
CA ARG A 170 -29.57 20.58 -29.78
C ARG A 170 -29.09 19.24 -29.26
N SER A 171 -28.79 19.19 -27.96
CA SER A 171 -28.40 17.96 -27.26
C SER A 171 -29.44 16.84 -27.46
N LEU A 172 -28.98 15.59 -27.42
CA LEU A 172 -29.85 14.42 -27.29
C LEU A 172 -30.57 14.36 -25.92
N PHE A 173 -30.11 15.17 -24.96
CA PHE A 173 -30.51 15.19 -23.56
C PHE A 173 -30.91 16.62 -23.15
N ASP A 174 -31.88 17.23 -23.84
CA ASP A 174 -32.33 18.62 -23.59
C ASP A 174 -33.26 18.69 -22.36
N GLU A 175 -32.90 19.52 -21.37
CA GLU A 175 -33.72 19.79 -20.18
C GLU A 175 -35.12 20.33 -20.51
N GLN A 176 -35.34 20.84 -21.73
CA GLN A 176 -36.64 21.31 -22.20
C GLN A 176 -37.61 20.18 -22.61
N GLY A 177 -37.21 18.90 -22.48
CA GLY A 177 -38.10 17.75 -22.68
C GLY A 177 -38.24 17.32 -24.14
N TYR A 178 -37.12 17.24 -24.87
CA TYR A 178 -37.02 16.60 -26.18
C TYR A 178 -35.75 15.72 -26.20
N GLY A 179 -35.82 14.53 -26.80
CA GLY A 179 -34.74 13.54 -26.76
C GLY A 179 -34.91 12.46 -25.69
N VAL A 180 -33.78 12.00 -25.14
CA VAL A 180 -33.61 10.74 -24.37
C VAL A 180 -33.64 10.99 -22.84
N PRO A 181 -34.24 10.08 -22.03
CA PRO A 181 -34.30 10.24 -20.57
C PRO A 181 -32.92 10.25 -19.89
N LEU A 182 -32.78 11.06 -18.82
CA LEU A 182 -31.49 11.26 -18.13
C LEU A 182 -31.02 10.04 -17.31
N ASN A 183 -31.91 9.09 -17.05
CA ASN A 183 -31.64 7.85 -16.32
C ASN A 183 -31.09 6.71 -17.22
N ILE A 184 -30.83 6.98 -18.50
CA ILE A 184 -30.32 6.01 -19.48
C ILE A 184 -28.95 5.43 -19.03
N GLN A 185 -28.72 4.15 -19.32
CA GLN A 185 -27.51 3.39 -18.98
C GLN A 185 -26.75 2.92 -20.24
N SER A 186 -27.45 2.67 -21.34
CA SER A 186 -26.86 2.33 -22.65
C SER A 186 -27.47 3.18 -23.76
N ILE A 187 -26.64 3.68 -24.67
CA ILE A 187 -27.09 4.31 -25.89
C ILE A 187 -26.27 3.87 -27.10
N SER A 188 -26.98 3.59 -28.20
CA SER A 188 -26.38 3.32 -29.51
C SER A 188 -26.85 4.35 -30.53
N ILE A 189 -25.89 5.00 -31.18
CA ILE A 189 -26.04 6.03 -32.21
C ILE A 189 -25.05 5.76 -33.36
N SER A 190 -24.99 4.50 -33.81
CA SER A 190 -24.12 4.09 -34.91
C SER A 190 -24.69 4.50 -36.27
N GLY A 191 -23.87 4.98 -37.21
CA GLY A 191 -24.33 5.22 -38.59
C GLY A 191 -25.35 6.36 -38.74
N ILE A 192 -25.34 7.35 -37.85
CA ILE A 192 -26.33 8.44 -37.84
C ILE A 192 -25.93 9.69 -38.65
N ASN A 193 -24.82 9.61 -39.39
CA ASN A 193 -24.13 10.73 -40.05
C ASN A 193 -23.62 11.81 -39.08
N LEU A 194 -22.92 11.41 -38.01
CA LEU A 194 -22.34 12.33 -37.03
C LEU A 194 -20.91 12.74 -37.42
N ASP A 195 -20.69 14.02 -37.71
CA ASP A 195 -19.39 14.58 -38.12
C ASP A 195 -18.53 15.08 -36.94
N ASN A 196 -19.16 15.44 -35.82
CA ASN A 196 -18.55 16.10 -34.67
C ASN A 196 -19.35 15.82 -33.39
N LEU A 197 -18.74 15.94 -32.22
CA LEU A 197 -19.39 15.60 -30.94
C LEU A 197 -18.87 16.49 -29.79
N ASN A 198 -19.77 17.08 -29.01
CA ASN A 198 -19.42 17.98 -27.91
C ASN A 198 -19.63 17.30 -26.54
N LEU A 199 -18.63 17.40 -25.66
CA LEU A 199 -18.69 16.93 -24.26
C LEU A 199 -19.90 17.49 -23.50
N GLU A 200 -20.29 18.74 -23.78
CA GLU A 200 -21.44 19.39 -23.12
C GLU A 200 -22.75 18.60 -23.29
N TYR A 201 -22.91 17.82 -24.38
CA TYR A 201 -24.14 17.06 -24.64
C TYR A 201 -24.33 15.91 -23.64
N PHE A 202 -23.26 15.27 -23.16
CA PHE A 202 -23.36 14.11 -22.25
C PHE A 202 -23.34 14.46 -20.76
N LYS A 203 -23.06 15.71 -20.38
CA LYS A 203 -23.05 16.13 -18.97
C LYS A 203 -24.32 15.74 -18.17
N PRO A 204 -25.55 15.83 -18.73
CA PRO A 204 -26.75 15.40 -18.02
C PRO A 204 -26.79 13.90 -17.66
N VAL A 205 -26.01 13.06 -18.33
CA VAL A 205 -25.97 11.59 -18.17
C VAL A 205 -24.63 11.04 -17.68
N ASP A 206 -23.67 11.89 -17.33
CA ASP A 206 -22.31 11.50 -16.91
C ASP A 206 -22.30 10.51 -15.71
N ASN A 207 -23.27 10.64 -14.82
CA ASN A 207 -23.41 9.77 -13.67
C ASN A 207 -24.14 8.44 -13.96
N THR A 208 -24.95 8.37 -15.02
CA THR A 208 -25.92 7.30 -15.31
C THR A 208 -25.50 6.39 -16.46
N LEU A 209 -24.87 6.93 -17.50
CA LEU A 209 -24.43 6.17 -18.67
C LEU A 209 -23.29 5.18 -18.33
N ARG A 210 -23.31 4.00 -18.96
CA ARG A 210 -22.34 2.89 -18.81
C ARG A 210 -21.90 2.30 -20.15
N LYS A 211 -22.75 2.30 -21.17
CA LYS A 211 -22.48 1.74 -22.50
C LYS A 211 -22.76 2.77 -23.58
N LEU A 212 -21.83 2.94 -24.51
CA LEU A 212 -21.91 3.93 -25.58
C LEU A 212 -21.37 3.36 -26.90
N VAL A 213 -22.19 3.44 -27.96
CA VAL A 213 -21.84 2.97 -29.31
C VAL A 213 -22.03 4.12 -30.30
N ILE A 214 -20.95 4.55 -30.96
CA ILE A 214 -20.92 5.66 -31.93
C ILE A 214 -20.22 5.23 -33.24
N SER A 215 -20.20 3.93 -33.52
CA SER A 215 -19.55 3.35 -34.70
C SER A 215 -20.14 3.82 -36.04
N ASN A 216 -19.44 3.65 -37.16
CA ASN A 216 -19.90 3.95 -38.52
C ASN A 216 -20.30 5.43 -38.75
N ASN A 217 -19.70 6.37 -38.02
CA ASN A 217 -19.93 7.81 -38.17
C ASN A 217 -18.72 8.51 -38.81
N ASN A 218 -18.75 9.83 -38.94
CA ASN A 218 -17.74 10.62 -39.64
C ASN A 218 -16.76 11.34 -38.67
N LEU A 219 -16.67 10.89 -37.40
CA LEU A 219 -15.84 11.54 -36.38
C LEU A 219 -14.34 11.45 -36.72
N ASN A 220 -13.66 12.60 -36.74
CA ASN A 220 -12.23 12.68 -37.08
C ASN A 220 -11.28 12.58 -35.87
N ILE A 221 -11.82 12.68 -34.65
CA ILE A 221 -11.13 12.58 -33.36
C ILE A 221 -11.97 11.79 -32.36
N ILE A 222 -11.33 11.23 -31.33
CA ILE A 222 -12.03 10.88 -30.09
C ILE A 222 -12.29 12.19 -29.34
N VAL A 223 -13.38 12.27 -28.58
CA VAL A 223 -13.68 13.43 -27.73
C VAL A 223 -13.75 12.98 -26.27
N LYS A 224 -13.81 13.92 -25.33
CA LYS A 224 -13.98 13.57 -23.91
C LYS A 224 -15.40 13.08 -23.66
N LEU A 225 -15.53 12.04 -22.84
CA LEU A 225 -16.74 11.24 -22.65
C LEU A 225 -17.06 11.04 -21.15
N PRO A 226 -18.28 10.57 -20.81
CA PRO A 226 -18.67 10.23 -19.44
C PRO A 226 -17.70 9.30 -18.72
N GLN A 227 -17.32 9.65 -17.49
CA GLN A 227 -16.24 8.95 -16.76
C GLN A 227 -16.62 7.52 -16.33
N ARG A 228 -17.91 7.21 -16.25
CA ARG A 228 -18.44 5.91 -15.79
C ARG A 228 -18.70 4.89 -16.90
N LEU A 229 -18.21 5.12 -18.12
CA LEU A 229 -18.35 4.13 -19.19
C LEU A 229 -17.60 2.83 -18.86
N GLU A 230 -18.29 1.71 -19.01
CA GLU A 230 -17.78 0.34 -18.91
C GLU A 230 -17.60 -0.31 -20.30
N TYR A 231 -18.38 0.13 -21.30
CA TYR A 231 -18.30 -0.30 -22.71
C TYR A 231 -18.28 0.91 -23.65
N LEU A 232 -17.36 0.92 -24.61
CA LEU A 232 -17.26 1.95 -25.64
C LEU A 232 -16.93 1.37 -27.03
N ASP A 233 -17.71 1.72 -28.05
CA ASP A 233 -17.42 1.37 -29.45
C ASP A 233 -17.43 2.61 -30.36
N TYR A 234 -16.26 2.85 -30.98
CA TYR A 234 -15.98 3.95 -31.90
C TYR A 234 -15.69 3.47 -33.33
N SER A 235 -15.88 2.17 -33.62
CA SER A 235 -15.41 1.53 -34.85
C SER A 235 -15.91 2.19 -36.14
N ASN A 236 -15.13 2.12 -37.22
CA ASN A 236 -15.45 2.67 -38.54
C ASN A 236 -15.72 4.19 -38.56
N ASN A 237 -14.97 4.95 -37.75
CA ASN A 237 -14.90 6.42 -37.84
C ASN A 237 -13.54 6.86 -38.46
N PRO A 238 -13.46 7.97 -39.20
CA PRO A 238 -12.25 8.47 -39.87
C PRO A 238 -11.17 9.08 -38.92
N ILE A 239 -11.01 8.51 -37.73
CA ILE A 239 -10.06 8.95 -36.69
C ILE A 239 -8.63 8.62 -37.13
N LYS A 240 -7.74 9.62 -37.12
CA LYS A 240 -6.35 9.50 -37.61
C LYS A 240 -5.28 9.29 -36.53
N LYS A 241 -5.59 9.68 -35.30
CA LYS A 241 -4.69 9.55 -34.14
C LYS A 241 -5.52 9.26 -32.89
N ILE A 242 -4.97 8.45 -32.00
CA ILE A 242 -5.53 8.21 -30.67
C ILE A 242 -4.61 8.89 -29.66
N THR A 243 -5.16 9.75 -28.79
CA THR A 243 -4.38 10.48 -27.77
C THR A 243 -4.83 10.13 -26.35
N THR A 244 -3.94 10.43 -25.39
CA THR A 244 -4.13 10.09 -23.98
C THR A 244 -5.21 10.97 -23.32
N GLU A 245 -5.27 12.26 -23.66
CA GLU A 245 -6.15 13.26 -23.02
C GLU A 245 -7.65 12.96 -23.18
N GLU A 246 -8.01 12.18 -24.20
CA GLU A 246 -9.39 11.84 -24.56
C GLU A 246 -9.90 10.59 -23.82
N LEU A 247 -9.01 9.63 -23.55
CA LEU A 247 -9.34 8.32 -22.95
C LEU A 247 -8.94 8.20 -21.48
N GLU A 248 -7.88 8.88 -21.02
CA GLU A 248 -7.35 8.82 -19.64
C GLU A 248 -8.42 8.89 -18.52
N PRO A 249 -9.51 9.69 -18.62
CA PRO A 249 -10.55 9.75 -17.58
C PRO A 249 -11.44 8.51 -17.46
N LEU A 250 -11.39 7.56 -18.40
CA LEU A 250 -12.33 6.45 -18.53
C LEU A 250 -11.89 5.20 -17.74
N VAL A 251 -11.46 5.39 -16.49
CA VAL A 251 -10.83 4.34 -15.67
C VAL A 251 -11.71 3.09 -15.42
N TYR A 252 -13.04 3.23 -15.54
CA TYR A 252 -14.01 2.13 -15.39
C TYR A 252 -14.22 1.29 -16.68
N LEU A 253 -13.56 1.66 -17.79
CA LEU A 253 -13.80 1.07 -19.10
C LEU A 253 -13.20 -0.34 -19.22
N LYS A 254 -14.07 -1.33 -19.48
CA LYS A 254 -13.73 -2.76 -19.57
C LYS A 254 -13.65 -3.26 -21.01
N GLU A 255 -14.41 -2.67 -21.93
CA GLU A 255 -14.42 -3.05 -23.35
C GLU A 255 -14.32 -1.82 -24.24
N LEU A 256 -13.30 -1.80 -25.11
CA LEU A 256 -13.01 -0.70 -26.04
C LEU A 256 -12.84 -1.22 -27.47
N LYS A 257 -13.70 -0.78 -28.38
CA LYS A 257 -13.67 -1.12 -29.81
C LYS A 257 -13.30 0.08 -30.66
N LEU A 258 -12.19 -0.06 -31.35
CA LEU A 258 -11.51 0.93 -32.19
C LEU A 258 -11.15 0.27 -33.53
N ASN A 259 -12.10 -0.44 -34.12
CA ASN A 259 -11.92 -1.19 -35.35
C ASN A 259 -12.12 -0.30 -36.59
N GLY A 260 -11.44 -0.58 -37.70
CA GLY A 260 -11.69 0.05 -39.01
C GLY A 260 -11.50 1.56 -39.07
N LEU A 261 -10.69 2.11 -38.16
CA LEU A 261 -10.33 3.52 -38.11
C LEU A 261 -9.21 3.86 -39.10
N ASP A 262 -9.05 5.16 -39.32
CA ASP A 262 -8.09 5.74 -40.26
C ASP A 262 -6.71 6.03 -39.61
N VAL A 263 -6.43 5.36 -38.48
CA VAL A 263 -5.35 5.67 -37.53
C VAL A 263 -3.96 5.43 -38.12
N GLU A 264 -3.11 6.47 -38.08
CA GLU A 264 -1.69 6.39 -38.45
C GLU A 264 -0.75 6.25 -37.24
N GLU A 265 -1.17 6.74 -36.06
CA GLU A 265 -0.36 6.81 -34.84
C GLU A 265 -1.23 6.58 -33.59
N ILE A 266 -0.75 5.77 -32.64
CA ILE A 266 -1.31 5.63 -31.29
C ILE A 266 -0.32 6.24 -30.31
N SER A 267 -0.77 7.20 -29.50
CA SER A 267 0.12 7.90 -28.57
C SER A 267 0.64 6.97 -27.45
N LYS A 268 1.71 7.39 -26.77
CA LYS A 268 2.24 6.69 -25.59
C LYS A 268 1.29 6.85 -24.39
N ASN A 269 1.22 5.84 -23.53
CA ASN A 269 0.39 5.74 -22.32
C ASN A 269 -1.14 5.83 -22.53
N VAL A 270 -1.65 5.77 -23.76
CA VAL A 270 -3.08 5.90 -24.11
C VAL A 270 -4.00 4.94 -23.35
N PHE A 271 -3.54 3.72 -23.10
CA PHE A 271 -4.31 2.69 -22.39
C PHE A 271 -3.87 2.51 -20.92
N ALA A 272 -2.88 3.28 -20.45
CA ALA A 272 -2.15 3.04 -19.19
C ALA A 272 -2.91 3.35 -17.89
N THR A 273 -4.14 3.85 -17.99
CA THR A 273 -5.05 4.11 -16.86
C THR A 273 -6.37 3.33 -16.95
N LEU A 274 -6.53 2.48 -17.97
CA LEU A 274 -7.81 1.84 -18.29
C LEU A 274 -7.83 0.39 -17.81
N MET A 275 -8.89 -0.01 -17.10
CA MET A 275 -9.09 -1.38 -16.63
C MET A 275 -9.72 -2.28 -17.71
N LEU A 276 -9.13 -2.26 -18.91
CA LEU A 276 -9.64 -2.98 -20.07
C LEU A 276 -9.47 -4.49 -19.92
N THR A 277 -10.54 -5.22 -20.27
CA THR A 277 -10.60 -6.69 -20.40
C THR A 277 -10.68 -7.14 -21.87
N ASN A 278 -11.18 -6.26 -22.76
CA ASN A 278 -11.21 -6.47 -24.22
C ASN A 278 -10.81 -5.18 -24.96
N LEU A 279 -9.83 -5.27 -25.85
CA LEU A 279 -9.37 -4.18 -26.72
C LEU A 279 -9.31 -4.65 -28.18
N GLU A 280 -10.19 -4.07 -29.01
CA GLU A 280 -10.22 -4.37 -30.44
C GLU A 280 -9.69 -3.21 -31.30
N LEU A 281 -8.64 -3.49 -32.07
CA LEU A 281 -7.96 -2.58 -32.99
C LEU A 281 -7.84 -3.23 -34.38
N LYS A 282 -8.91 -3.92 -34.84
CA LYS A 282 -8.98 -4.64 -36.12
C LYS A 282 -9.05 -3.67 -37.29
N TYR A 283 -8.59 -4.08 -38.47
CA TYR A 283 -8.77 -3.40 -39.76
C TYR A 283 -8.26 -1.95 -39.85
N ASN A 284 -7.39 -1.53 -38.93
CA ASN A 284 -6.76 -0.20 -38.89
C ASN A 284 -5.60 -0.11 -39.88
N LYS A 285 -5.89 -0.21 -41.19
CA LYS A 285 -4.91 -0.45 -42.28
C LYS A 285 -3.83 0.64 -42.47
N LYS A 286 -3.96 1.78 -41.78
CA LYS A 286 -3.00 2.89 -41.79
C LYS A 286 -2.00 2.84 -40.63
N LEU A 287 -2.20 1.94 -39.67
CA LEU A 287 -1.35 1.80 -38.49
C LEU A 287 0.02 1.28 -38.91
N LYS A 288 1.06 2.09 -38.70
CA LYS A 288 2.44 1.77 -39.12
C LYS A 288 3.18 0.92 -38.10
N GLU A 289 2.90 1.16 -36.82
CA GLU A 289 3.54 0.52 -35.68
C GLU A 289 2.54 0.34 -34.53
N PHE A 290 2.75 -0.69 -33.73
CA PHE A 290 2.11 -0.91 -32.44
C PHE A 290 3.23 -1.25 -31.45
N SER A 291 3.20 -0.70 -30.24
CA SER A 291 4.31 -0.85 -29.28
C SER A 291 3.77 -0.94 -27.85
N ASN A 292 4.59 -1.51 -26.95
CA ASN A 292 4.26 -1.58 -25.52
C ASN A 292 3.97 -0.20 -24.90
N LEU A 293 4.59 0.85 -25.45
CA LEU A 293 4.50 2.23 -24.96
C LEU A 293 3.07 2.75 -24.91
N SER A 294 2.13 2.22 -25.69
CA SER A 294 0.70 2.61 -25.61
C SER A 294 0.02 2.17 -24.30
N PHE A 295 0.54 1.15 -23.61
CA PHE A 295 0.06 0.66 -22.30
C PHE A 295 0.85 1.23 -21.10
N GLY A 296 1.93 1.98 -21.36
CA GLY A 296 2.74 2.61 -20.31
C GLY A 296 3.32 1.62 -19.29
N ARG A 297 3.35 2.03 -18.02
CA ARG A 297 4.01 1.25 -16.94
C ARG A 297 3.25 -0.01 -16.52
N GLN A 298 1.93 -0.09 -16.72
CA GLN A 298 1.12 -1.27 -16.37
C GLN A 298 1.59 -2.56 -17.06
N LEU A 299 2.27 -2.46 -18.20
CA LEU A 299 2.81 -3.63 -18.90
C LEU A 299 4.13 -4.13 -18.32
N LEU A 300 4.91 -3.23 -17.72
CA LEU A 300 6.32 -3.44 -17.38
C LEU A 300 6.57 -3.58 -15.87
N SER A 301 5.52 -3.54 -15.05
CA SER A 301 5.57 -4.19 -13.74
C SER A 301 4.70 -5.43 -13.75
N ASP A 302 5.08 -6.39 -12.93
CA ASP A 302 4.26 -7.55 -12.60
C ASP A 302 3.37 -7.27 -11.37
N THR A 303 3.33 -5.99 -10.94
CA THR A 303 2.70 -5.50 -9.70
C THR A 303 1.46 -4.62 -9.91
N TYR A 304 0.98 -4.54 -11.16
CA TYR A 304 -0.35 -4.06 -11.48
C TYR A 304 -1.14 -5.20 -12.11
N ASP A 305 -2.37 -5.43 -11.62
CA ASP A 305 -3.33 -6.34 -12.25
C ASP A 305 -3.44 -6.04 -13.75
N PHE A 306 -2.92 -6.91 -14.60
CA PHE A 306 -3.02 -6.75 -16.05
C PHE A 306 -4.35 -7.33 -16.55
N TYR A 307 -5.43 -6.56 -16.39
CA TYR A 307 -6.81 -7.01 -16.66
C TYR A 307 -7.12 -7.42 -18.12
N LEU A 308 -6.25 -7.13 -19.09
CA LEU A 308 -6.56 -7.30 -20.51
C LEU A 308 -6.51 -8.78 -20.94
N GLU A 309 -7.66 -9.43 -20.95
CA GLU A 309 -7.79 -10.81 -21.40
C GLU A 309 -7.76 -10.96 -22.93
N ASN A 310 -8.32 -10.00 -23.67
CA ASN A 310 -8.55 -10.14 -25.12
C ASN A 310 -7.96 -8.95 -25.90
N LEU A 311 -7.08 -9.23 -26.87
CA LEU A 311 -6.48 -8.24 -27.75
C LEU A 311 -6.59 -8.66 -29.22
N SER A 312 -6.93 -7.73 -30.12
CA SER A 312 -7.07 -8.03 -31.54
C SER A 312 -6.54 -6.91 -32.44
N LEU A 313 -5.52 -7.22 -33.27
CA LEU A 313 -4.90 -6.34 -34.27
C LEU A 313 -5.11 -6.85 -35.72
N LYS A 314 -6.07 -7.77 -35.89
CA LYS A 314 -6.38 -8.44 -37.17
C LYS A 314 -6.63 -7.48 -38.33
N GLY A 315 -5.94 -7.69 -39.46
CA GLY A 315 -6.19 -6.95 -40.70
C GLY A 315 -5.72 -5.49 -40.69
N SER A 316 -4.92 -5.09 -39.70
CA SER A 316 -4.41 -3.71 -39.52
C SER A 316 -3.13 -3.42 -40.32
N ASN A 317 -2.78 -4.27 -41.29
CA ASN A 317 -1.71 -4.08 -42.28
C ASN A 317 -0.28 -4.00 -41.69
N LEU A 318 -0.07 -4.51 -40.48
CA LEU A 318 1.23 -4.53 -39.81
C LEU A 318 2.18 -5.55 -40.45
N SER A 319 3.41 -5.14 -40.75
CA SER A 319 4.42 -5.99 -41.39
C SER A 319 5.44 -6.59 -40.40
N THR A 320 5.59 -5.99 -39.23
CA THR A 320 6.41 -6.50 -38.12
C THR A 320 5.83 -6.02 -36.78
N LEU A 321 6.27 -6.62 -35.68
CA LEU A 321 5.94 -6.22 -34.31
C LEU A 321 7.23 -6.08 -33.49
N ASP A 322 7.25 -5.09 -32.61
CA ASP A 322 8.38 -4.84 -31.71
C ASP A 322 8.45 -5.88 -30.59
N GLU A 323 9.65 -6.37 -30.28
CA GLU A 323 9.89 -7.44 -29.28
C GLU A 323 9.44 -7.05 -27.87
N SER A 324 9.32 -5.76 -27.57
CA SER A 324 8.75 -5.27 -26.30
C SER A 324 7.27 -5.63 -26.09
N LEU A 325 6.55 -6.03 -27.14
CA LEU A 325 5.18 -6.56 -27.04
C LEU A 325 5.12 -8.01 -26.53
N SER A 326 6.26 -8.70 -26.37
CA SER A 326 6.30 -10.04 -25.78
C SER A 326 5.65 -10.08 -24.39
N VAL A 327 5.93 -9.08 -23.54
CA VAL A 327 5.36 -8.96 -22.18
C VAL A 327 3.82 -8.83 -22.21
N LEU A 328 3.26 -8.17 -23.22
CA LEU A 328 1.82 -8.08 -23.46
C LEU A 328 1.25 -9.43 -23.90
N PHE A 329 1.90 -10.08 -24.86
CA PHE A 329 1.37 -11.30 -25.48
C PHE A 329 1.46 -12.55 -24.59
N VAL A 330 2.26 -12.50 -23.51
CA VAL A 330 2.25 -13.51 -22.44
C VAL A 330 1.06 -13.35 -21.48
N LYS A 331 0.62 -12.11 -21.20
CA LYS A 331 -0.42 -11.81 -20.20
C LYS A 331 -1.86 -11.88 -20.74
N VAL A 332 -2.07 -11.75 -22.06
CA VAL A 332 -3.42 -11.86 -22.68
C VAL A 332 -3.88 -13.32 -22.84
N LYS A 333 -5.17 -13.58 -22.59
CA LYS A 333 -5.81 -14.91 -22.76
C LYS A 333 -6.19 -15.21 -24.21
N ARG A 334 -6.43 -14.19 -25.03
CA ARG A 334 -6.72 -14.31 -26.48
C ARG A 334 -6.04 -13.20 -27.28
N LEU A 335 -5.42 -13.58 -28.39
CA LEU A 335 -4.64 -12.69 -29.25
C LEU A 335 -4.97 -12.95 -30.73
N ASP A 336 -5.61 -12.02 -31.43
CA ASP A 336 -5.92 -12.13 -32.87
C ASP A 336 -5.04 -11.18 -33.71
N LEU A 337 -4.01 -11.77 -34.34
CA LEU A 337 -3.07 -11.09 -35.25
C LEU A 337 -3.29 -11.46 -36.74
N GLN A 338 -4.39 -12.13 -37.08
CA GLN A 338 -4.62 -12.65 -38.45
C GLN A 338 -4.66 -11.54 -39.52
N GLN A 339 -4.53 -11.92 -40.80
CA GLN A 339 -4.73 -11.01 -41.96
C GLN A 339 -3.74 -9.82 -42.03
N ASN A 340 -2.58 -9.92 -41.39
CA ASN A 340 -1.49 -8.95 -41.45
C ASN A 340 -0.32 -9.46 -42.32
N PRO A 341 0.37 -8.59 -43.10
CA PRO A 341 1.43 -8.97 -44.05
C PRO A 341 2.80 -9.21 -43.37
N TRP A 342 2.88 -10.20 -42.48
CA TRP A 342 4.07 -10.47 -41.66
C TRP A 342 5.35 -10.75 -42.47
N VAL A 343 6.41 -10.00 -42.18
CA VAL A 343 7.76 -10.21 -42.72
C VAL A 343 8.56 -11.04 -41.72
N CYS A 344 8.82 -12.29 -42.08
CA CYS A 344 9.51 -13.27 -41.24
C CYS A 344 11.04 -13.15 -41.39
N ASP A 345 11.57 -11.98 -41.00
CA ASP A 345 13.00 -11.75 -40.77
C ASP A 345 13.34 -11.75 -39.27
N CYS A 346 14.60 -11.53 -38.92
CA CYS A 346 15.09 -11.63 -37.54
C CYS A 346 14.31 -10.77 -36.53
N ARG A 347 13.65 -9.69 -36.97
CA ARG A 347 12.84 -8.81 -36.11
C ARG A 347 11.54 -9.44 -35.63
N LEU A 348 11.09 -10.53 -36.27
CA LEU A 348 9.86 -11.26 -35.92
C LEU A 348 10.14 -12.64 -35.29
N ALA A 349 11.42 -13.04 -35.20
CA ALA A 349 11.85 -14.34 -34.66
C ALA A 349 11.41 -14.57 -33.20
N TRP A 350 11.28 -13.49 -32.42
CA TRP A 350 10.81 -13.54 -31.03
C TRP A 350 9.39 -14.07 -30.89
N LEU A 351 8.53 -13.88 -31.89
CA LEU A 351 7.11 -14.24 -31.84
C LEU A 351 6.91 -15.76 -31.66
N ARG A 352 7.84 -16.59 -32.17
CA ARG A 352 7.87 -18.05 -31.97
C ARG A 352 8.08 -18.46 -30.51
N LYS A 353 8.72 -17.61 -29.69
CA LYS A 353 9.12 -17.93 -28.31
C LYS A 353 8.00 -17.70 -27.29
N LEU A 354 6.81 -17.29 -27.74
CA LEU A 354 5.65 -17.04 -26.88
C LEU A 354 4.98 -18.35 -26.40
N PRO A 355 4.70 -18.51 -25.09
CA PRO A 355 4.16 -19.73 -24.50
C PRO A 355 2.62 -19.83 -24.62
N ILE A 356 2.08 -19.59 -25.82
CA ILE A 356 0.63 -19.54 -26.06
C ILE A 356 0.13 -20.93 -26.51
N ALA A 357 -1.09 -21.33 -26.11
CA ALA A 357 -1.67 -22.61 -26.49
C ALA A 357 -2.02 -22.67 -28.00
N PRO A 358 -1.75 -23.78 -28.73
CA PRO A 358 -1.90 -23.84 -30.19
C PRO A 358 -3.26 -23.43 -30.74
N ASP A 359 -4.34 -23.81 -30.05
CA ASP A 359 -5.73 -23.59 -30.47
C ASP A 359 -6.14 -22.10 -30.47
N LEU A 360 -5.33 -21.22 -29.88
CA LEU A 360 -5.55 -19.76 -29.83
C LEU A 360 -4.79 -18.98 -30.94
N ILE A 361 -3.97 -19.65 -31.74
CA ILE A 361 -2.94 -19.03 -32.62
C ILE A 361 -3.29 -19.19 -34.11
N ASP A 362 -4.43 -19.81 -34.43
CA ASP A 362 -4.63 -20.45 -35.72
C ASP A 362 -4.54 -19.47 -36.91
N ASN A 363 -3.64 -19.78 -37.85
CA ASN A 363 -3.36 -19.06 -39.11
C ASN A 363 -2.56 -17.73 -39.06
N PHE A 364 -1.60 -17.54 -38.15
CA PHE A 364 -0.54 -16.51 -38.37
C PHE A 364 0.50 -17.04 -39.38
N ARG A 365 0.68 -16.32 -40.51
CA ARG A 365 1.50 -16.76 -41.65
C ARG A 365 2.40 -15.66 -42.20
N CYS A 366 3.55 -16.05 -42.75
CA CYS A 366 4.50 -15.15 -43.40
C CYS A 366 4.00 -14.71 -44.78
N SER A 367 4.10 -13.40 -45.05
CA SER A 367 3.87 -12.77 -46.36
C SER A 367 5.17 -12.46 -47.11
N SER A 368 6.32 -12.56 -46.44
CA SER A 368 7.66 -12.28 -46.96
C SER A 368 8.71 -12.85 -45.99
N PRO A 369 9.94 -13.20 -46.42
CA PRO A 369 10.41 -13.30 -47.80
C PRO A 369 9.76 -14.46 -48.59
N ASP A 370 9.89 -14.44 -49.92
CA ASP A 370 9.19 -15.37 -50.84
C ASP A 370 9.39 -16.86 -50.50
N ASN A 371 10.57 -17.24 -49.99
CA ASN A 371 10.88 -18.61 -49.59
C ASN A 371 10.11 -19.08 -48.34
N LEU A 372 9.56 -18.16 -47.55
CA LEU A 372 8.75 -18.42 -46.37
C LEU A 372 7.25 -18.14 -46.60
N PHE A 373 6.84 -17.70 -47.79
CA PHE A 373 5.46 -17.31 -48.10
C PHE A 373 4.42 -18.41 -47.76
N ASP A 374 3.31 -18.02 -47.14
CA ASP A 374 2.21 -18.88 -46.65
C ASP A 374 2.61 -19.94 -45.59
N ARG A 375 3.86 -19.92 -45.10
CA ARG A 375 4.27 -20.73 -43.94
C ARG A 375 3.68 -20.15 -42.66
N ARG A 376 3.27 -21.00 -41.72
CA ARG A 376 2.88 -20.56 -40.37
C ARG A 376 4.14 -20.17 -39.58
N ILE A 377 4.08 -19.07 -38.83
CA ILE A 377 5.27 -18.50 -38.15
C ILE A 377 5.86 -19.47 -37.11
N PHE A 378 4.99 -20.24 -36.43
CA PHE A 378 5.37 -21.25 -35.44
C PHE A 378 5.85 -22.57 -36.07
N ASP A 379 5.67 -22.75 -37.39
CA ASP A 379 6.35 -23.79 -38.18
C ASP A 379 7.66 -23.25 -38.81
N LEU A 380 8.16 -22.08 -38.37
CA LEU A 380 9.41 -21.36 -38.71
C LEU A 380 10.59 -21.59 -37.75
N ALA A 381 11.74 -22.15 -38.14
CA ALA A 381 12.88 -22.21 -37.21
C ALA A 381 13.47 -20.83 -36.94
N GLU A 382 14.14 -20.66 -35.80
CA GLU A 382 14.93 -19.46 -35.50
C GLU A 382 16.00 -19.18 -36.59
N GLU A 383 16.50 -20.23 -37.27
CA GLU A 383 17.43 -20.11 -38.41
C GLU A 383 16.76 -19.70 -39.76
N ASP A 384 15.43 -19.73 -39.89
CA ASP A 384 14.73 -19.20 -41.08
C ASP A 384 14.66 -17.65 -41.06
N PHE A 385 14.66 -17.03 -39.86
CA PHE A 385 14.45 -15.59 -39.66
C PHE A 385 15.75 -14.78 -39.84
N VAL A 386 16.20 -14.61 -41.08
CA VAL A 386 17.47 -13.90 -41.40
C VAL A 386 17.23 -12.42 -41.72
N CYS A 387 18.08 -11.53 -41.19
CA CYS A 387 18.19 -10.13 -41.61
C CYS A 387 19.47 -9.91 -42.43
N ASP A 388 19.37 -9.19 -43.54
CA ASP A 388 20.52 -8.91 -44.42
C ASP A 388 21.23 -7.62 -43.99
N THR A 389 22.52 -7.71 -43.65
CA THR A 389 23.29 -6.59 -43.04
C THR A 389 24.04 -5.73 -44.08
N SER A 390 23.69 -5.83 -45.36
CA SER A 390 24.53 -5.39 -46.49
C SER A 390 24.30 -3.94 -46.98
N SER A 391 23.89 -2.99 -46.13
CA SER A 391 23.37 -1.68 -46.61
C SER A 391 23.83 -0.40 -45.88
N TRP A 392 24.88 -0.42 -45.06
CA TRP A 392 25.37 0.76 -44.33
C TRP A 392 26.89 0.93 -44.48
N GLU A 393 27.32 1.61 -45.56
CA GLU A 393 28.72 2.00 -45.80
C GLU A 393 29.13 3.28 -45.04
N GLU A 394 30.45 3.55 -45.02
CA GLU A 394 31.11 4.54 -44.17
C GLU A 394 30.91 6.02 -44.59
N SER A 395 30.90 6.94 -43.62
CA SER A 395 31.35 8.32 -43.85
C SER A 395 32.03 8.98 -42.64
N GLN A 396 33.35 8.80 -42.55
CA GLN A 396 34.34 9.78 -42.05
C GLN A 396 34.04 10.59 -40.76
N PHE A 397 34.61 10.15 -39.62
CA PHE A 397 35.62 10.92 -38.88
C PHE A 397 36.32 10.02 -37.84
N GLY A 398 37.66 9.98 -37.85
CA GLY A 398 38.43 9.02 -37.06
C GLY A 398 39.19 9.62 -35.88
N ILE A 399 38.82 9.24 -34.65
CA ILE A 399 39.65 9.27 -33.44
C ILE A 399 39.50 7.91 -32.73
N SER A 400 40.52 7.47 -31.99
CA SER A 400 40.67 6.12 -31.45
C SER A 400 39.53 5.64 -30.54
N ALA A 401 39.16 4.36 -30.67
CA ALA A 401 38.11 3.72 -29.89
C ALA A 401 38.39 3.64 -28.38
N GLY A 402 37.34 3.89 -27.59
CA GLY A 402 37.34 3.88 -26.12
C GLY A 402 36.63 5.11 -25.55
N HIS A 403 35.52 4.91 -24.83
CA HIS A 403 34.65 5.94 -24.20
C HIS A 403 33.67 6.75 -25.07
N VAL A 404 33.48 6.47 -26.36
CA VAL A 404 32.52 7.21 -27.22
C VAL A 404 31.24 6.42 -27.58
N LEU A 405 31.24 5.09 -27.45
CA LEU A 405 30.10 4.25 -27.86
C LEU A 405 28.86 4.36 -26.95
N TYR A 406 28.97 4.99 -25.77
CA TYR A 406 27.88 5.07 -24.78
C TYR A 406 27.05 6.37 -24.82
N LEU A 407 27.42 7.37 -25.63
CA LEU A 407 26.68 8.64 -25.72
C LEU A 407 25.86 8.83 -27.00
N LEU A 408 26.09 8.04 -28.05
CA LEU A 408 25.38 8.17 -29.34
C LEU A 408 24.11 7.32 -29.44
N LEU A 409 23.87 6.41 -28.50
CA LEU A 409 22.59 5.70 -28.35
C LEU A 409 21.54 6.52 -27.58
N ALA A 410 21.95 7.58 -26.87
CA ALA A 410 21.09 8.39 -26.01
C ALA A 410 20.36 9.56 -26.73
N LEU A 411 20.52 9.71 -28.05
CA LEU A 411 20.12 10.93 -28.78
C LEU A 411 19.17 10.70 -29.98
N LYS A 412 18.42 9.60 -30.01
CA LYS A 412 17.40 9.35 -31.06
C LYS A 412 16.04 8.82 -30.60
N SER A 413 15.75 8.86 -29.30
CA SER A 413 14.47 8.46 -28.71
C SER A 413 13.92 9.57 -27.82
N GLY A 414 12.88 10.27 -28.29
CA GLY A 414 12.19 11.29 -27.49
C GLY A 414 10.67 11.13 -27.47
N PRO A 415 9.97 12.05 -26.80
CA PRO A 415 10.37 12.70 -25.55
C PRO A 415 9.90 11.85 -24.35
N SER A 416 10.79 11.60 -23.39
CA SER A 416 10.44 10.89 -22.16
C SER A 416 10.08 11.89 -21.08
N THR A 417 8.82 11.97 -20.64
CA THR A 417 8.38 12.85 -19.54
C THR A 417 8.70 12.26 -18.15
N VAL A 418 9.86 11.59 -18.04
CA VAL A 418 10.47 11.26 -16.75
C VAL A 418 11.31 12.45 -16.32
N GLY A 419 11.11 12.94 -15.10
CA GLY A 419 11.91 14.01 -14.54
C GLY A 419 13.35 13.57 -14.34
N VAL A 420 14.25 13.95 -15.26
CA VAL A 420 15.66 13.57 -15.14
C VAL A 420 16.24 14.17 -13.85
N VAL A 421 16.79 13.30 -13.00
CA VAL A 421 17.63 13.68 -11.85
C VAL A 421 19.08 13.67 -12.33
N VAL A 422 19.72 14.83 -12.35
CA VAL A 422 21.14 14.96 -12.70
C VAL A 422 21.93 14.90 -11.40
N ASN A 423 22.35 13.69 -10.99
CA ASN A 423 23.22 13.51 -9.84
C ASN A 423 24.69 13.57 -10.27
N CYS A 424 25.38 14.60 -9.79
CA CYS A 424 26.81 14.85 -9.98
C CYS A 424 27.52 14.98 -8.61
N SER A 425 26.95 14.40 -7.55
CA SER A 425 27.47 14.53 -6.19
C SER A 425 28.73 13.71 -5.95
N SER A 426 29.51 14.10 -4.93
CA SER A 426 30.66 13.32 -4.43
C SER A 426 31.78 13.03 -5.44
N HIS A 427 31.90 13.80 -6.52
CA HIS A 427 32.93 13.60 -7.54
C HIS A 427 34.28 14.23 -7.14
N GLU A 428 35.26 13.40 -6.80
CA GLU A 428 36.65 13.80 -6.52
C GLU A 428 37.34 14.44 -7.75
N GLY A 429 37.04 15.71 -8.01
CA GLY A 429 37.59 16.48 -9.13
C GLY A 429 36.65 17.53 -9.74
N LEU A 430 35.38 17.61 -9.33
CA LEU A 430 34.44 18.60 -9.86
C LEU A 430 34.79 20.01 -9.31
N LEU A 431 35.61 20.75 -10.05
CA LEU A 431 36.06 22.12 -9.71
C LEU A 431 35.29 23.21 -10.47
N GLU A 432 34.74 22.88 -11.64
CA GLU A 432 33.91 23.73 -12.49
C GLU A 432 32.95 22.84 -13.29
N VAL A 433 31.78 23.36 -13.68
CA VAL A 433 30.75 22.62 -14.44
C VAL A 433 30.70 23.14 -15.87
N ASN A 434 30.76 22.22 -16.84
CA ASN A 434 30.81 22.52 -18.28
C ASN A 434 29.37 22.60 -18.86
N PRO A 435 29.07 23.45 -19.87
CA PRO A 435 27.72 23.93 -20.14
C PRO A 435 26.88 23.01 -21.06
N ILE A 436 26.99 21.69 -20.89
CA ILE A 436 26.20 20.70 -21.65
C ILE A 436 25.46 19.81 -20.65
N LEU A 437 24.39 20.36 -20.09
CA LEU A 437 23.35 19.63 -19.36
C LEU A 437 22.18 19.30 -20.31
N PRO A 438 21.31 18.32 -19.98
CA PRO A 438 20.11 18.03 -20.78
C PRO A 438 19.15 19.21 -20.85
N ASP A 439 18.35 19.32 -21.91
CA ASP A 439 17.35 20.41 -22.04
C ASP A 439 16.19 20.31 -21.02
N ALA A 440 15.97 19.13 -20.42
CA ALA A 440 14.93 18.88 -19.44
C ALA A 440 15.43 17.99 -18.28
N PHE A 441 15.45 18.55 -17.07
CA PHE A 441 15.78 17.88 -15.81
C PHE A 441 15.08 18.58 -14.63
N ILE A 442 14.66 17.80 -13.63
CA ILE A 442 13.83 18.26 -12.50
C ILE A 442 14.65 18.44 -11.22
N THR A 443 15.73 17.68 -11.04
CA THR A 443 16.66 17.81 -9.91
C THR A 443 18.10 17.89 -10.43
N LEU A 444 18.92 18.75 -9.81
CA LEU A 444 20.36 18.82 -10.03
C LEU A 444 21.08 18.74 -8.68
N ASP A 445 21.76 17.62 -8.44
CA ASP A 445 22.60 17.42 -7.27
C ASP A 445 24.07 17.64 -7.62
N LEU A 446 24.66 18.67 -7.02
CA LEU A 446 26.06 19.07 -7.10
C LEU A 446 26.71 19.03 -5.70
N SER A 447 26.12 18.32 -4.74
CA SER A 447 26.57 18.24 -3.36
C SER A 447 27.87 17.46 -3.18
N ARG A 448 28.55 17.66 -2.05
CA ARG A 448 29.78 16.92 -1.66
C ARG A 448 30.94 17.04 -2.66
N ASN A 449 31.01 18.16 -3.38
CA ASN A 449 32.04 18.46 -4.37
C ASN A 449 33.02 19.54 -3.85
N ASN A 450 34.01 19.90 -4.66
CA ASN A 450 35.01 20.92 -4.33
C ASN A 450 34.70 22.29 -4.98
N LEU A 451 33.41 22.61 -5.22
CA LEU A 451 33.01 23.85 -5.89
C LEU A 451 33.28 25.07 -4.98
N THR A 452 33.92 26.11 -5.52
CA THR A 452 34.28 27.34 -4.77
C THR A 452 33.51 28.58 -5.22
N SER A 453 32.97 28.55 -6.44
CA SER A 453 32.05 29.54 -7.01
C SER A 453 31.16 28.84 -8.05
N ILE A 454 30.08 29.50 -8.48
CA ILE A 454 29.28 29.04 -9.61
C ILE A 454 29.12 30.16 -10.62
N GLN A 455 29.59 29.94 -11.85
CA GLN A 455 29.60 30.98 -12.89
C GLN A 455 28.20 31.15 -13.52
N PRO A 456 27.62 32.37 -13.59
CA PRO A 456 26.21 32.55 -13.97
C PRO A 456 25.86 32.22 -15.44
N ALA A 457 26.86 31.98 -16.28
CA ALA A 457 26.70 31.73 -17.72
C ALA A 457 26.75 30.23 -18.09
N SER A 458 27.20 29.35 -17.19
CA SER A 458 27.69 28.01 -17.56
C SER A 458 26.77 26.83 -17.20
N ILE A 459 25.65 27.06 -16.48
CA ILE A 459 24.82 25.96 -15.94
C ILE A 459 23.32 26.29 -15.97
N PHE A 460 22.94 27.46 -15.46
CA PHE A 460 21.55 27.73 -15.10
C PHE A 460 20.77 28.40 -16.22
N GLN A 461 20.28 27.59 -17.16
CA GLN A 461 19.09 27.88 -17.96
C GLN A 461 18.29 26.59 -18.13
N SER A 462 17.30 26.38 -17.24
CA SER A 462 16.41 25.22 -17.28
C SER A 462 14.99 25.64 -16.90
N GLU A 463 14.04 25.41 -17.79
CA GLU A 463 12.62 25.70 -17.58
C GLU A 463 11.88 24.59 -16.79
N THR A 464 12.60 23.53 -16.39
CA THR A 464 12.07 22.36 -15.70
C THR A 464 12.65 22.14 -14.29
N LEU A 465 13.77 22.77 -13.92
CA LEU A 465 14.46 22.51 -12.66
C LEU A 465 13.61 22.92 -11.43
N VAL A 466 13.29 21.94 -10.58
CA VAL A 466 12.52 22.08 -9.34
C VAL A 466 13.43 22.02 -8.11
N GLU A 467 14.49 21.22 -8.12
CA GLU A 467 15.40 21.06 -6.98
C GLU A 467 16.88 21.26 -7.34
N LEU A 468 17.61 21.96 -6.47
CA LEU A 468 19.05 22.23 -6.63
C LEU A 468 19.79 21.97 -5.31
N LEU A 469 20.62 20.93 -5.27
CA LEU A 469 21.43 20.57 -4.11
C LEU A 469 22.89 20.97 -4.36
N LEU A 470 23.45 21.78 -3.46
CA LEU A 470 24.80 22.36 -3.53
C LEU A 470 25.54 22.25 -2.19
N ASN A 471 24.99 21.47 -1.25
CA ASN A 471 25.52 21.33 0.10
C ASN A 471 26.85 20.56 0.15
N ARG A 472 27.65 20.77 1.21
CA ARG A 472 29.01 20.20 1.35
C ARG A 472 29.91 20.59 0.16
N ASN A 473 30.04 21.89 -0.06
CA ASN A 473 30.97 22.49 -1.02
C ASN A 473 31.78 23.60 -0.32
N PHE A 474 32.58 24.36 -1.06
CA PHE A 474 33.38 25.49 -0.54
C PHE A 474 32.94 26.83 -1.13
N LEU A 475 31.65 26.96 -1.47
CA LEU A 475 31.09 28.14 -2.11
C LEU A 475 31.19 29.36 -1.18
N LYS A 476 31.81 30.44 -1.66
CA LYS A 476 31.95 31.72 -0.92
C LYS A 476 30.93 32.76 -1.37
N GLU A 477 30.48 32.63 -2.61
CA GLU A 477 29.40 33.41 -3.21
C GLU A 477 28.55 32.52 -4.13
N ILE A 478 27.31 32.94 -4.38
CA ILE A 478 26.41 32.31 -5.33
C ILE A 478 25.56 33.37 -6.05
N ASN A 479 25.40 33.22 -7.37
CA ASN A 479 24.63 34.12 -8.23
C ASN A 479 23.69 33.30 -9.12
N LEU A 480 22.43 33.17 -8.69
CA LEU A 480 21.33 32.57 -9.44
C LEU A 480 20.44 33.66 -10.05
N TYR A 481 19.78 33.37 -11.17
CA TYR A 481 18.81 34.26 -11.80
C TYR A 481 17.45 33.56 -12.00
N SER A 482 16.43 34.04 -11.30
CA SER A 482 15.05 33.52 -11.32
C SER A 482 14.46 33.35 -12.72
N ASN A 483 14.68 34.33 -13.60
CA ASN A 483 14.28 34.31 -15.02
C ASN A 483 14.87 33.14 -15.84
N ARG A 484 15.79 32.35 -15.27
CA ARG A 484 16.41 31.18 -15.90
C ARG A 484 16.07 29.84 -15.23
N LEU A 485 15.42 29.87 -14.05
CA LEU A 485 15.05 28.71 -13.24
C LEU A 485 13.61 28.90 -12.67
N PRO A 486 12.58 29.06 -13.52
CA PRO A 486 11.25 29.51 -13.10
C PRO A 486 10.41 28.48 -12.31
N GLN A 487 10.84 27.22 -12.23
CA GLN A 487 10.13 26.15 -11.51
C GLN A 487 10.73 25.84 -10.12
N LEU A 488 11.86 26.45 -9.76
CA LEU A 488 12.68 26.02 -8.63
C LEU A 488 11.93 26.17 -7.29
N LYS A 489 11.76 25.05 -6.59
CA LYS A 489 11.06 24.90 -5.30
C LYS A 489 12.01 24.65 -4.13
N LYS A 490 13.12 23.94 -4.33
CA LYS A 490 14.01 23.49 -3.25
C LYS A 490 15.47 23.84 -3.57
N ILE A 491 16.13 24.51 -2.64
CA ILE A 491 17.57 24.79 -2.67
C ILE A 491 18.20 24.27 -1.37
N ASP A 492 19.29 23.52 -1.49
CA ASP A 492 20.17 23.22 -0.35
C ASP A 492 21.57 23.78 -0.59
N LEU A 493 22.01 24.69 0.29
CA LEU A 493 23.32 25.36 0.30
C LEU A 493 24.06 25.12 1.63
N SER A 494 23.66 24.10 2.40
CA SER A 494 24.26 23.83 3.71
C SER A 494 25.72 23.37 3.63
N GLU A 495 26.47 23.47 4.73
CA GLU A 495 27.88 23.06 4.83
C GLU A 495 28.73 23.67 3.69
N ASN A 496 28.81 25.01 3.68
CA ASN A 496 29.51 25.81 2.67
C ASN A 496 30.28 26.98 3.33
N GLU A 497 30.96 27.82 2.53
CA GLU A 497 31.74 28.96 3.01
C GLU A 497 31.04 30.33 2.80
N LEU A 498 29.70 30.37 2.67
CA LEU A 498 28.97 31.60 2.33
C LEU A 498 29.01 32.62 3.49
N GLU A 499 29.59 33.79 3.23
CA GLU A 499 29.67 34.92 4.18
C GLU A 499 28.57 35.96 3.94
N GLN A 500 28.02 36.03 2.72
CA GLN A 500 26.89 36.89 2.36
C GLN A 500 26.14 36.37 1.12
N LEU A 501 24.83 36.65 1.05
CA LEU A 501 24.01 36.42 -0.14
C LEU A 501 23.80 37.74 -0.89
N ASN A 502 23.76 37.69 -2.22
CA ASN A 502 23.48 38.85 -3.06
C ASN A 502 22.03 39.34 -2.80
N PRO A 503 21.78 40.63 -2.47
CA PRO A 503 20.43 41.15 -2.18
C PRO A 503 19.38 40.99 -3.29
N ASN A 504 19.78 40.63 -4.53
CA ASN A 504 18.86 40.32 -5.62
C ASN A 504 18.85 38.82 -6.00
N LEU A 505 19.60 37.95 -5.30
CA LEU A 505 19.74 36.51 -5.60
C LEU A 505 18.38 35.81 -5.76
N PHE A 506 17.50 36.00 -4.78
CA PHE A 506 16.21 35.34 -4.70
C PHE A 506 15.09 36.08 -5.46
N LYS A 507 15.41 37.20 -6.11
CA LYS A 507 14.42 38.12 -6.68
C LYS A 507 13.70 37.49 -7.87
N GLY A 508 12.46 37.04 -7.64
CA GLY A 508 11.63 36.40 -8.65
C GLY A 508 11.55 34.87 -8.52
N PHE A 509 12.25 34.24 -7.55
CA PHE A 509 12.07 32.83 -7.19
C PHE A 509 10.76 32.62 -6.42
N THR A 510 9.66 32.97 -7.08
CA THR A 510 8.29 32.99 -6.52
C THR A 510 7.70 31.61 -6.26
N LYS A 511 8.38 30.53 -6.67
CA LYS A 511 7.99 29.14 -6.40
C LYS A 511 8.85 28.46 -5.34
N LEU A 512 9.86 29.12 -4.77
CA LEU A 512 10.72 28.49 -3.77
C LEU A 512 9.94 28.22 -2.48
N GLU A 513 9.89 26.95 -2.06
CA GLU A 513 9.17 26.44 -0.89
C GLU A 513 10.15 26.00 0.23
N TYR A 514 11.37 25.55 -0.10
CA TYR A 514 12.39 25.09 0.85
C TYR A 514 13.76 25.74 0.56
N LEU A 515 14.44 26.20 1.62
CA LEU A 515 15.80 26.76 1.55
C LEU A 515 16.64 26.33 2.77
N ASN A 516 17.70 25.55 2.55
CA ASN A 516 18.68 25.22 3.60
C ASN A 516 19.99 25.99 3.40
N LEU A 517 20.47 26.62 4.46
CA LEU A 517 21.67 27.45 4.55
C LEU A 517 22.52 27.09 5.80
N ALA A 518 22.26 25.95 6.43
CA ALA A 518 22.95 25.52 7.66
C ALA A 518 24.48 25.43 7.48
N SER A 519 25.24 25.61 8.56
CA SER A 519 26.69 25.45 8.60
C SER A 519 27.42 26.28 7.52
N ASN A 520 27.08 27.56 7.44
CA ASN A 520 27.76 28.58 6.63
C ASN A 520 28.45 29.61 7.56
N LYS A 521 28.82 30.79 7.03
CA LYS A 521 29.57 31.82 7.77
C LYS A 521 28.80 33.13 7.97
N PHE A 522 27.47 33.09 7.91
CA PHE A 522 26.66 34.29 8.13
C PHE A 522 26.77 34.80 9.58
N THR A 523 26.78 36.12 9.75
CA THR A 523 26.92 36.80 11.05
C THR A 523 25.82 37.83 11.35
N THR A 524 25.02 38.22 10.36
CA THR A 524 23.92 39.20 10.46
C THR A 524 22.79 38.87 9.49
N MET A 525 21.56 39.25 9.84
CA MET A 525 20.39 39.09 8.96
C MET A 525 20.47 39.98 7.70
N SER A 526 21.24 41.08 7.73
CA SER A 526 21.44 41.92 6.53
C SER A 526 22.23 41.23 5.42
N GLN A 527 22.94 40.13 5.71
CA GLN A 527 23.62 39.29 4.72
C GLN A 527 22.69 38.31 3.99
N LEU A 528 21.42 38.17 4.40
CA LEU A 528 20.57 37.03 4.01
C LEU A 528 19.38 37.37 3.08
N ASN A 529 18.80 38.57 3.22
CA ASN A 529 17.72 39.15 2.38
C ASN A 529 16.70 38.16 1.78
N PHE A 530 15.70 37.76 2.58
CA PHE A 530 14.63 36.84 2.14
C PHE A 530 13.41 37.54 1.52
N ASN A 531 13.47 38.86 1.33
CA ASN A 531 12.32 39.75 1.11
C ASN A 531 11.54 39.54 -0.21
N SER A 532 11.95 38.57 -1.03
CA SER A 532 11.34 38.21 -2.33
C SER A 532 10.85 36.75 -2.42
N LEU A 533 11.09 35.93 -1.39
CA LEU A 533 10.73 34.51 -1.34
C LEU A 533 9.28 34.29 -0.85
N VAL A 534 8.31 34.87 -1.56
CA VAL A 534 6.91 34.98 -1.13
C VAL A 534 6.16 33.65 -0.91
N ASN A 535 6.74 32.50 -1.26
CA ASN A 535 6.14 31.17 -1.05
C ASN A 535 7.00 30.22 -0.18
N LEU A 536 8.04 30.73 0.49
CA LEU A 536 8.91 29.91 1.33
C LEU A 536 8.15 29.34 2.54
N LYS A 537 8.18 28.01 2.67
CA LYS A 537 7.55 27.26 3.76
C LYS A 537 8.57 26.78 4.78
N GLU A 538 9.76 26.37 4.37
CA GLU A 538 10.81 25.88 5.27
C GLU A 538 12.13 26.61 5.05
N ILE A 539 12.75 27.05 6.16
CA ILE A 539 14.12 27.54 6.15
C ILE A 539 14.96 26.89 7.27
N ILE A 540 16.21 26.57 6.95
CA ILE A 540 17.20 26.05 7.88
C ILE A 540 18.42 26.97 7.86
N LEU A 541 18.77 27.55 9.02
CA LEU A 541 19.85 28.53 9.21
C LEU A 541 20.89 28.08 10.24
N ASP A 542 20.85 26.80 10.63
CA ASP A 542 21.62 26.24 11.74
C ASP A 542 23.13 26.50 11.66
N ASN A 543 23.83 26.50 12.78
CA ASN A 543 25.30 26.62 12.90
C ASN A 543 25.91 27.85 12.20
N ASN A 544 25.14 28.92 11.99
CA ASN A 544 25.61 30.23 11.53
C ASN A 544 25.69 31.21 12.71
N ASN A 545 26.70 32.09 12.78
CA ASN A 545 26.91 32.99 13.93
C ASN A 545 26.00 34.25 13.90
N ILE A 546 24.70 34.07 13.66
CA ILE A 546 23.70 35.14 13.48
C ILE A 546 22.95 35.53 14.76
N GLY A 547 23.22 34.87 15.90
CA GLY A 547 22.52 35.07 17.18
C GLY A 547 22.52 36.52 17.68
N ASP A 548 23.69 37.17 17.74
CA ASP A 548 23.83 38.55 18.23
C ASP A 548 22.95 39.56 17.45
N ASP A 549 22.72 39.33 16.16
CA ASP A 549 21.87 40.21 15.33
C ASP A 549 20.38 39.91 15.54
N ILE A 550 20.01 38.63 15.69
CA ILE A 550 18.65 38.18 16.01
C ILE A 550 18.24 38.57 17.45
N GLU A 551 19.18 38.78 18.36
CA GLU A 551 18.91 39.37 19.67
C GLU A 551 18.44 40.84 19.56
N THR A 552 19.02 41.60 18.63
CA THR A 552 18.75 43.04 18.49
C THR A 552 17.68 43.37 17.44
N ARG A 553 17.41 42.48 16.49
CA ARG A 553 16.46 42.69 15.37
C ARG A 553 15.58 41.47 15.11
N SER A 554 14.36 41.71 14.63
CA SER A 554 13.42 40.62 14.31
C SER A 554 13.86 39.85 13.07
N LEU A 555 13.72 38.52 13.11
CA LEU A 555 13.74 37.63 11.94
C LEU A 555 12.76 38.07 10.83
N PHE A 556 11.74 38.86 11.19
CA PHE A 556 10.68 39.36 10.31
C PHE A 556 10.68 40.90 10.21
N ASP A 557 11.83 41.56 10.39
CA ASP A 557 11.91 43.03 10.36
C ASP A 557 11.59 43.61 8.96
N VAL A 558 10.73 44.62 8.96
CA VAL A 558 10.09 45.23 7.79
C VAL A 558 11.05 46.18 7.04
N GLN A 559 12.25 46.42 7.58
CA GLN A 559 13.31 47.18 6.89
C GLN A 559 13.93 46.46 5.68
N GLY A 560 13.43 45.28 5.32
CA GLY A 560 13.59 44.73 3.95
C GLY A 560 14.53 43.54 3.80
N TYR A 561 14.79 42.81 4.89
CA TYR A 561 15.68 41.63 4.89
C TYR A 561 15.05 40.39 5.57
N GLY A 562 13.89 40.54 6.22
CA GLY A 562 13.25 39.51 7.03
C GLY A 562 12.59 38.38 6.25
N LEU A 563 12.24 37.32 6.98
CA LEU A 563 11.54 36.14 6.50
C LEU A 563 10.08 36.45 6.08
N PRO A 564 9.53 35.68 5.13
CA PRO A 564 8.15 35.85 4.68
C PRO A 564 7.14 35.28 5.71
N LEU A 565 5.94 35.87 5.75
CA LEU A 565 4.97 35.63 6.83
C LEU A 565 4.19 34.31 6.72
N ASN A 566 4.27 33.61 5.59
CA ASN A 566 3.64 32.32 5.33
C ASN A 566 4.51 31.12 5.70
N ILE A 567 5.71 31.35 6.24
CA ILE A 567 6.65 30.29 6.62
C ILE A 567 6.07 29.35 7.69
N GLN A 568 6.40 28.07 7.57
CA GLN A 568 5.82 26.93 8.30
C GLN A 568 6.86 26.18 9.12
N SER A 569 8.13 26.19 8.71
CA SER A 569 9.25 25.59 9.43
C SER A 569 10.44 26.54 9.49
N ILE A 570 11.02 26.70 10.68
CA ILE A 570 12.25 27.47 10.91
C ILE A 570 13.19 26.64 11.77
N SER A 571 14.42 26.46 11.29
CA SER A 571 15.55 25.96 12.08
C SER A 571 16.61 27.05 12.25
N ILE A 572 16.96 27.35 13.50
CA ILE A 572 18.04 28.25 13.94
C ILE A 572 18.81 27.57 15.10
N SER A 573 19.14 26.30 14.94
CA SER A 573 19.92 25.54 15.92
C SER A 573 21.39 25.96 15.89
N GLY A 574 22.04 26.11 17.05
CA GLY A 574 23.50 26.33 17.12
C GLY A 574 23.98 27.69 16.59
N ILE A 575 23.12 28.72 16.60
CA ILE A 575 23.45 30.05 16.05
C ILE A 575 24.08 31.03 17.07
N ASN A 576 24.51 30.51 18.23
CA ASN A 576 25.03 31.26 19.38
C ASN A 576 24.04 32.26 20.02
N LEU A 577 22.74 31.96 19.98
CA LEU A 577 21.68 32.81 20.53
C LEU A 577 21.61 32.75 22.08
N ASN A 578 21.74 33.88 22.78
CA ASN A 578 21.72 33.97 24.24
C ASN A 578 20.34 34.43 24.78
N HIS A 579 19.65 35.26 23.99
CA HIS A 579 18.31 35.78 24.26
C HIS A 579 17.49 35.81 22.96
N LEU A 580 16.15 35.88 23.06
CA LEU A 580 15.27 35.94 21.89
C LEU A 580 13.97 36.67 22.24
N ASN A 581 13.57 37.67 21.44
CA ASN A 581 12.48 38.58 21.81
C ASN A 581 11.10 38.00 21.45
N LEU A 582 10.19 38.03 22.44
CA LEU A 582 8.85 37.43 22.42
C LEU A 582 7.95 37.98 21.30
N GLU A 583 8.11 39.25 20.92
CA GLU A 583 7.25 39.88 19.90
C GLU A 583 7.66 39.53 18.46
N TYR A 584 8.82 38.90 18.25
CA TYR A 584 9.36 38.66 16.90
C TYR A 584 8.58 37.59 16.11
N PHE A 585 8.06 36.55 16.75
CA PHE A 585 7.27 35.49 16.06
C PHE A 585 5.78 35.81 15.87
N LYS A 586 5.31 36.92 16.46
CA LYS A 586 3.92 37.41 16.38
C LYS A 586 3.36 37.57 14.96
N PRO A 587 4.15 37.92 13.91
CA PRO A 587 3.67 37.93 12.53
C PRO A 587 3.35 36.55 11.94
N VAL A 588 3.94 35.47 12.49
CA VAL A 588 3.81 34.08 11.98
C VAL A 588 3.08 33.14 12.93
N ASP A 589 2.40 33.70 13.93
CA ASP A 589 1.68 33.01 15.02
C ASP A 589 0.65 31.96 14.53
N LYS A 590 0.15 32.15 13.30
CA LYS A 590 -0.87 31.31 12.64
C LYS A 590 -0.33 30.46 11.49
N THR A 591 0.94 30.60 11.13
CA THR A 591 1.58 29.98 9.95
C THR A 591 2.68 29.02 10.36
N LEU A 592 3.52 29.36 11.33
CA LEU A 592 4.58 28.47 11.82
C LEU A 592 4.03 27.19 12.46
N ARG A 593 4.65 26.05 12.14
CA ARG A 593 4.35 24.68 12.60
C ARG A 593 5.56 23.98 13.22
N LYS A 594 6.75 24.19 12.67
CA LYS A 594 7.99 23.56 13.14
C LYS A 594 8.99 24.64 13.53
N LEU A 595 9.55 24.52 14.73
CA LEU A 595 10.57 25.43 15.25
C LEU A 595 11.68 24.63 15.92
N VAL A 596 12.91 24.83 15.47
CA VAL A 596 14.11 24.17 15.99
C VAL A 596 15.09 25.25 16.43
N ILE A 597 15.31 25.37 17.74
CA ILE A 597 16.18 26.38 18.38
C ILE A 597 17.20 25.76 19.33
N SER A 598 17.52 24.48 19.12
CA SER A 598 18.47 23.69 19.88
C SER A 598 19.92 24.21 19.82
N ASN A 599 20.79 23.71 20.70
CA ASN A 599 22.24 24.00 20.72
C ASN A 599 22.61 25.49 20.87
N ASN A 600 21.71 26.31 21.38
CA ASN A 600 21.93 27.74 21.64
C ASN A 600 22.27 27.98 23.12
N ASN A 601 22.50 29.24 23.50
CA ASN A 601 22.86 29.66 24.86
C ASN A 601 21.66 30.24 25.65
N LEU A 602 20.42 29.90 25.26
CA LEU A 602 19.21 30.42 25.90
C LEU A 602 19.09 29.92 27.35
N THR A 603 18.95 30.86 28.29
CA THR A 603 18.82 30.55 29.73
C THR A 603 17.37 30.49 30.23
N VAL A 604 16.42 30.89 29.39
CA VAL A 604 14.98 30.94 29.64
C VAL A 604 14.21 30.50 28.38
N PHE A 605 12.96 30.06 28.55
CA PHE A 605 12.03 29.88 27.44
C PHE A 605 11.61 31.22 26.84
N VAL A 606 11.25 31.21 25.56
CA VAL A 606 10.51 32.29 24.90
C VAL A 606 9.06 31.88 24.69
N LYS A 607 8.23 32.91 24.52
CA LYS A 607 6.84 32.81 24.13
C LYS A 607 6.73 32.20 22.71
N LEU A 608 6.11 31.04 22.63
CA LEU A 608 5.96 30.25 21.41
C LEU A 608 4.74 30.67 20.58
N PRO A 609 4.79 30.51 19.24
CA PRO A 609 3.66 30.79 18.36
C PRO A 609 2.57 29.70 18.43
N GLN A 610 1.30 30.11 18.37
CA GLN A 610 0.13 29.33 18.79
C GLN A 610 -0.14 28.04 18.01
N ARG A 611 0.25 27.98 16.73
CA ARG A 611 0.02 26.81 15.86
C ARG A 611 1.20 25.86 15.75
N LEU A 612 2.18 25.95 16.63
CA LEU A 612 3.34 25.07 16.61
C LEU A 612 2.93 23.60 16.84
N GLU A 613 3.39 22.70 15.96
CA GLU A 613 3.15 21.25 15.93
C GLU A 613 4.43 20.47 16.33
N TYR A 614 5.62 21.00 16.03
CA TYR A 614 6.94 20.48 16.42
C TYR A 614 7.80 21.57 17.07
N LEU A 615 8.42 21.27 18.21
CA LEU A 615 9.38 22.13 18.89
C LEU A 615 10.62 21.36 19.37
N ASP A 616 11.81 21.83 19.00
CA ASP A 616 13.08 21.39 19.61
C ASP A 616 13.84 22.56 20.26
N TYR A 617 14.10 22.40 21.56
CA TYR A 617 14.74 23.34 22.45
C TYR A 617 16.06 22.79 23.04
N SER A 618 16.46 21.58 22.62
CA SER A 618 17.51 20.77 23.26
C SER A 618 18.88 21.46 23.32
N ASN A 619 19.73 21.06 24.26
CA ASN A 619 21.09 21.58 24.45
C ASN A 619 21.16 23.11 24.72
N ASN A 620 20.11 23.70 25.29
CA ASN A 620 20.12 25.07 25.81
C ASN A 620 20.33 25.10 27.35
N PRO A 621 21.08 26.06 27.92
CA PRO A 621 21.33 26.18 29.37
C PRO A 621 20.13 26.74 30.17
N ILE A 622 18.91 26.28 29.86
CA ILE A 622 17.68 26.67 30.55
C ILE A 622 17.64 26.03 31.95
N ARG A 623 17.39 26.85 32.98
CA ARG A 623 17.39 26.45 34.39
C ARG A 623 16.01 26.13 34.97
N ASN A 624 14.97 26.78 34.45
CA ASN A 624 13.60 26.65 34.91
C ASN A 624 12.66 26.52 33.71
N VAL A 625 11.64 25.68 33.85
CA VAL A 625 10.45 25.63 32.97
C VAL A 625 9.27 26.20 33.77
N SER A 626 8.42 27.01 33.17
CA SER A 626 7.21 27.57 33.79
C SER A 626 5.96 27.14 33.04
N SER A 627 4.83 27.05 33.74
CA SER A 627 3.53 26.84 33.09
C SER A 627 3.19 27.98 32.13
N ASN A 628 3.66 29.20 32.40
CA ASN A 628 3.42 30.37 31.57
C ASN A 628 4.17 30.33 30.23
N ASP A 629 5.18 29.47 30.07
CA ASP A 629 5.97 29.36 28.84
C ASP A 629 5.14 28.67 27.74
N PHE A 630 4.16 27.85 28.12
CA PHE A 630 3.24 27.13 27.24
C PHE A 630 1.75 27.58 27.38
N TYR A 631 1.45 28.47 28.32
CA TYR A 631 0.07 28.90 28.65
C TYR A 631 -0.21 30.33 28.20
N LEU A 632 -0.95 30.48 27.10
CA LEU A 632 -1.30 31.74 26.47
C LEU A 632 -2.80 31.78 26.07
N LEU A 633 -3.24 32.93 25.55
CA LEU A 633 -4.67 33.28 25.35
C LEU A 633 -5.47 32.28 24.49
N GLU A 634 -4.80 31.58 23.58
CA GLU A 634 -5.20 30.24 23.15
C GLU A 634 -3.99 29.31 23.40
N PRO A 635 -4.18 28.12 24.00
CA PRO A 635 -3.07 27.21 24.29
C PRO A 635 -2.51 26.53 23.03
N LEU A 636 -1.30 25.98 23.13
CA LEU A 636 -0.58 25.23 22.09
C LEU A 636 -1.20 23.82 21.86
N VAL A 637 -2.50 23.76 21.57
CA VAL A 637 -3.28 22.52 21.35
C VAL A 637 -2.74 21.70 20.18
N TYR A 638 -2.09 22.36 19.22
CA TYR A 638 -1.51 21.72 18.04
C TYR A 638 -0.17 21.03 18.31
N LEU A 639 0.52 21.33 19.42
CA LEU A 639 1.88 20.84 19.67
C LEU A 639 1.87 19.33 19.91
N ARG A 640 2.50 18.58 19.00
CA ARG A 640 2.60 17.11 19.01
C ARG A 640 3.96 16.61 19.45
N GLU A 641 5.03 17.30 19.09
CA GLU A 641 6.41 16.88 19.41
C GLU A 641 7.16 17.99 20.14
N LEU A 642 7.72 17.66 21.31
CA LEU A 642 8.43 18.60 22.18
C LEU A 642 9.74 17.98 22.70
N LYS A 643 10.88 18.54 22.30
CA LYS A 643 12.22 18.08 22.69
C LYS A 643 12.92 19.08 23.59
N LEU A 644 13.15 18.67 24.83
CA LEU A 644 13.73 19.42 25.94
C LEU A 644 14.95 18.65 26.49
N ASN A 645 15.82 18.18 25.60
CA ASN A 645 16.94 17.31 25.98
C ASN A 645 18.16 18.11 26.45
N ASN A 646 18.90 17.59 27.44
CA ASN A 646 20.17 18.13 27.95
C ASN A 646 20.10 19.62 28.32
N LEU A 647 19.01 20.03 28.96
CA LEU A 647 18.88 21.30 29.67
C LEU A 647 19.47 21.18 31.09
N VAL A 648 19.59 22.29 31.81
CA VAL A 648 20.14 22.33 33.18
C VAL A 648 19.05 22.46 34.24
N ILE A 649 17.82 22.03 33.91
CA ILE A 649 16.62 22.11 34.77
C ILE A 649 16.72 21.21 36.01
N GLU A 650 16.36 21.74 37.18
CA GLU A 650 16.38 20.97 38.45
C GLU A 650 15.06 20.23 38.76
N GLN A 651 13.95 20.74 38.23
CA GLN A 651 12.58 20.25 38.43
C GLN A 651 11.71 20.63 37.21
N VAL A 652 10.63 19.89 36.97
CA VAL A 652 9.57 20.30 36.02
C VAL A 652 8.30 20.61 36.82
N PRO A 653 7.89 21.89 36.94
CA PRO A 653 6.76 22.27 37.80
C PRO A 653 5.41 21.64 37.43
N GLN A 654 4.45 21.79 38.34
CA GLN A 654 3.09 21.26 38.19
C GLN A 654 2.33 22.01 37.08
N ASN A 655 1.47 21.29 36.36
CA ASN A 655 0.60 21.74 35.28
C ASN A 655 1.31 22.28 34.02
N VAL A 656 2.65 22.23 33.93
CA VAL A 656 3.44 22.78 32.80
C VAL A 656 3.02 22.23 31.43
N PHE A 657 2.66 20.95 31.33
CA PHE A 657 2.21 20.34 30.07
C PHE A 657 0.68 20.17 29.98
N SER A 658 -0.08 20.64 30.98
CA SER A 658 -1.51 20.33 31.16
C SER A 658 -2.47 20.93 30.11
N THR A 659 -1.97 21.75 29.20
CA THR A 659 -2.70 22.37 28.08
C THR A 659 -2.24 21.89 26.70
N LEU A 660 -1.25 21.00 26.63
CA LEU A 660 -0.67 20.50 25.38
C LEU A 660 -1.30 19.16 24.98
N MET A 661 -1.31 18.86 23.66
CA MET A 661 -1.75 17.55 23.13
C MET A 661 -0.58 16.78 22.52
N LEU A 662 0.52 16.70 23.26
CA LEU A 662 1.76 16.03 22.87
C LEU A 662 1.51 14.54 22.55
N THR A 663 2.22 14.05 21.54
CA THR A 663 2.38 12.64 21.17
C THR A 663 3.81 12.15 21.43
N ASN A 664 4.83 13.01 21.29
CA ASN A 664 6.22 12.77 21.68
C ASN A 664 6.72 13.85 22.64
N LEU A 665 7.31 13.44 23.78
CA LEU A 665 7.95 14.30 24.76
C LEU A 665 9.33 13.76 25.14
N GLU A 666 10.38 14.51 24.81
CA GLU A 666 11.75 14.14 25.13
C GLU A 666 12.34 15.04 26.21
N LEU A 667 12.78 14.42 27.31
CA LEU A 667 13.40 15.04 28.48
C LEU A 667 14.69 14.28 28.87
N LYS A 668 15.45 13.82 27.87
CA LYS A 668 16.69 13.04 28.00
C LYS A 668 17.88 13.91 28.45
N ASP A 669 18.84 13.31 29.14
CA ASP A 669 20.14 13.89 29.55
C ASP A 669 20.06 15.16 30.44
N ASN A 670 18.90 15.44 31.04
CA ASN A 670 18.66 16.56 31.96
C ASN A 670 19.27 16.26 33.35
N LYS A 671 20.60 16.20 33.45
CA LYS A 671 21.36 15.67 34.61
C LYS A 671 21.13 16.35 35.96
N ASN A 672 20.44 17.49 35.98
CA ASN A 672 20.07 18.22 37.19
C ASN A 672 18.70 17.79 37.76
N LEU A 673 17.88 17.07 36.99
CA LEU A 673 16.48 16.77 37.30
C LEU A 673 16.36 15.66 38.36
N LYS A 674 16.02 16.04 39.60
CA LYS A 674 16.00 15.08 40.73
C LYS A 674 14.69 14.30 40.86
N GLU A 675 13.60 14.88 40.36
CA GLU A 675 12.24 14.36 40.49
C GLU A 675 11.39 14.66 39.25
N PHE A 676 10.39 13.80 39.00
CA PHE A 676 9.36 13.98 37.98
C PHE A 676 8.04 13.44 38.54
N SER A 677 6.94 14.20 38.37
CA SER A 677 5.65 13.94 39.00
C SER A 677 4.51 13.94 37.98
N ASN A 678 3.42 13.21 38.27
CA ASN A 678 2.22 13.26 37.43
C ASN A 678 1.56 14.65 37.45
N LEU A 679 1.77 15.43 38.51
CA LEU A 679 1.23 16.77 38.65
C LEU A 679 1.71 17.72 37.53
N THR A 680 2.82 17.44 36.86
CA THR A 680 3.31 18.17 35.68
C THR A 680 2.30 18.20 34.51
N PHE A 681 1.48 17.16 34.35
CA PHE A 681 0.40 17.10 33.34
C PHE A 681 -0.97 17.57 33.89
N GLY A 682 -1.05 17.91 35.18
CA GLY A 682 -2.24 18.46 35.81
C GLY A 682 -3.48 17.57 35.69
N ARG A 683 -4.64 18.18 35.39
CA ARG A 683 -5.93 17.47 35.32
C ARG A 683 -6.06 16.51 34.14
N GLN A 684 -5.18 16.56 33.13
CA GLN A 684 -5.20 15.61 32.00
C GLN A 684 -5.04 14.14 32.47
N LEU A 685 -4.31 13.90 33.56
CA LEU A 685 -4.13 12.56 34.14
C LEU A 685 -5.22 12.18 35.17
N LEU A 686 -6.21 13.04 35.40
CA LEU A 686 -7.22 12.90 36.47
C LEU A 686 -8.68 13.03 35.96
N SER A 687 -8.90 12.99 34.65
CA SER A 687 -10.22 13.23 34.05
C SER A 687 -10.43 12.31 32.84
N ASP A 688 -11.30 11.30 32.98
CA ASP A 688 -11.63 10.33 31.91
C ASP A 688 -12.37 10.94 30.70
N THR A 689 -12.69 12.23 30.77
CA THR A 689 -13.33 13.05 29.73
C THR A 689 -12.35 13.81 28.82
N TYR A 690 -11.04 13.69 29.05
CA TYR A 690 -10.01 14.30 28.20
C TYR A 690 -9.13 13.20 27.60
N ASP A 691 -9.11 13.16 26.27
CA ASP A 691 -8.19 12.31 25.52
C ASP A 691 -6.74 12.59 25.94
N PHE A 692 -5.99 11.52 26.21
CA PHE A 692 -4.60 11.61 26.62
C PHE A 692 -3.70 11.07 25.50
N TYR A 693 -3.10 11.99 24.75
CA TYR A 693 -2.47 11.70 23.44
C TYR A 693 -0.99 11.27 23.47
N LEU A 694 -0.32 11.27 24.63
CA LEU A 694 1.13 11.02 24.67
C LEU A 694 1.45 9.55 24.38
N GLU A 695 2.17 9.29 23.30
CA GLU A 695 2.59 7.95 22.89
C GLU A 695 4.03 7.65 23.28
N ASN A 696 4.93 8.64 23.18
CA ASN A 696 6.36 8.48 23.41
C ASN A 696 6.84 9.43 24.52
N LEU A 697 7.59 8.87 25.49
CA LEU A 697 8.23 9.63 26.58
C LEU A 697 9.64 9.12 26.84
N THR A 698 10.64 10.01 26.87
CA THR A 698 11.99 9.67 27.37
C THR A 698 12.44 10.59 28.49
N LEU A 699 12.94 9.97 29.57
CA LEU A 699 13.54 10.60 30.75
C LEU A 699 14.97 10.05 30.98
N ARG A 700 15.57 9.47 29.93
CA ARG A 700 16.85 8.75 29.99
C ARG A 700 18.01 9.64 30.40
N GLY A 701 18.88 9.15 31.28
CA GLY A 701 20.11 9.86 31.68
C GLY A 701 19.91 11.12 32.53
N SER A 702 18.68 11.43 32.91
CA SER A 702 18.30 12.67 33.61
C SER A 702 18.49 12.61 35.14
N ASN A 703 19.36 11.71 35.64
CA ASN A 703 19.79 11.63 37.04
C ASN A 703 18.66 11.35 38.08
N LEU A 704 17.53 10.82 37.64
CA LEU A 704 16.36 10.51 38.48
C LEU A 704 16.66 9.36 39.46
N SER A 705 16.37 9.57 40.74
CA SER A 705 16.60 8.56 41.80
C SER A 705 15.33 7.75 42.16
N THR A 706 14.15 8.33 41.94
CA THR A 706 12.84 7.72 42.16
C THR A 706 11.80 8.41 41.26
N LEU A 707 10.57 7.89 41.20
CA LEU A 707 9.46 8.45 40.43
C LEU A 707 8.16 8.45 41.24
N ASP A 708 7.33 9.45 40.98
CA ASP A 708 5.99 9.58 41.58
C ASP A 708 5.07 8.43 41.14
N LYS A 709 4.46 7.73 42.11
CA LYS A 709 3.50 6.65 41.85
C LYS A 709 2.29 7.10 41.03
N GLY A 710 1.93 8.38 41.05
CA GLY A 710 0.88 8.93 40.19
C GLY A 710 1.16 8.77 38.69
N LEU A 711 2.44 8.61 38.29
CA LEU A 711 2.84 8.36 36.90
C LEU A 711 2.46 6.95 36.41
N SER A 712 2.04 6.03 37.28
CA SER A 712 1.52 4.73 36.85
C SER A 712 0.33 4.83 35.89
N VAL A 713 -0.53 5.86 36.03
CA VAL A 713 -1.65 6.12 35.11
C VAL A 713 -1.17 6.62 33.73
N LEU A 714 -0.02 7.29 33.70
CA LEU A 714 0.64 7.75 32.47
C LEU A 714 1.35 6.60 31.76
N PHE A 715 2.17 5.85 32.50
CA PHE A 715 3.07 4.83 31.95
C PHE A 715 2.36 3.58 31.40
N VAL A 716 1.07 3.41 31.69
CA VAL A 716 0.19 2.37 31.09
C VAL A 716 -0.49 2.86 29.80
N LYS A 717 -0.46 4.18 29.50
CA LYS A 717 -1.05 4.77 28.28
C LYS A 717 -0.03 5.03 27.16
N VAL A 718 1.23 5.26 27.49
CA VAL A 718 2.31 5.50 26.50
C VAL A 718 2.71 4.19 25.78
N LYS A 719 3.03 4.29 24.49
CA LYS A 719 3.54 3.18 23.65
C LYS A 719 5.04 2.95 23.83
N ARG A 720 5.83 4.02 24.02
CA ARG A 720 7.29 3.95 24.25
C ARG A 720 7.67 4.79 25.46
N LEU A 721 8.44 4.19 26.37
CA LEU A 721 8.87 4.79 27.64
C LEU A 721 10.34 4.45 27.92
N ASP A 722 11.25 5.42 27.73
CA ASP A 722 12.68 5.23 28.02
C ASP A 722 13.05 5.90 29.35
N LEU A 723 13.36 5.05 30.35
CA LEU A 723 13.78 5.43 31.70
C LEU A 723 15.26 5.10 31.97
N GLN A 724 16.03 4.69 30.95
CA GLN A 724 17.36 4.11 31.12
C GLN A 724 18.40 5.11 31.68
N GLN A 725 19.54 4.59 32.13
CA GLN A 725 20.70 5.38 32.56
C GLN A 725 20.46 6.33 33.76
N ASN A 726 19.42 6.06 34.55
CA ASN A 726 19.07 6.79 35.79
C ASN A 726 19.51 6.03 37.07
N PRO A 727 19.95 6.71 38.14
CA PRO A 727 20.48 6.11 39.38
C PRO A 727 19.39 5.60 40.34
N TRP A 728 18.57 4.64 39.92
CA TRP A 728 17.39 4.17 40.65
C TRP A 728 17.65 3.67 42.08
N VAL A 729 16.86 4.17 43.03
CA VAL A 729 16.85 3.72 44.44
C VAL A 729 15.67 2.76 44.64
N CYS A 730 15.98 1.47 44.73
CA CYS A 730 15.02 0.38 44.87
C CYS A 730 14.58 0.20 46.33
N ASP A 731 13.92 1.21 46.88
CA ASP A 731 13.18 1.13 48.14
C ASP A 731 11.65 1.10 47.88
N CYS A 732 10.85 1.05 48.95
CA CYS A 732 9.40 0.89 48.88
C CYS A 732 8.69 1.99 48.06
N ARG A 733 9.33 3.14 47.82
CA ARG A 733 8.80 4.22 46.97
C ARG A 733 8.85 3.89 45.48
N LEU A 734 9.76 3.02 45.05
CA LEU A 734 9.91 2.58 43.65
C LEU A 734 9.26 1.21 43.38
N ALA A 735 8.81 0.51 44.42
CA ALA A 735 8.19 -0.83 44.33
C ALA A 735 6.95 -0.93 43.41
N TRP A 736 6.33 0.20 43.06
CA TRP A 736 5.22 0.24 42.10
C TRP A 736 5.68 0.11 40.64
N LEU A 737 6.92 0.51 40.32
CA LEU A 737 7.45 0.52 38.96
C LEU A 737 7.53 -0.90 38.38
N ARG A 738 7.88 -1.90 39.22
CA ARG A 738 7.90 -3.32 38.83
C ARG A 738 6.53 -3.88 38.42
N LYS A 739 5.44 -3.20 38.78
CA LYS A 739 4.05 -3.65 38.53
C LYS A 739 3.48 -3.13 37.19
N LEU A 740 4.28 -2.40 36.42
CA LEU A 740 3.89 -1.89 35.11
C LEU A 740 4.16 -2.94 34.03
N SER A 741 3.14 -3.29 33.26
CA SER A 741 3.26 -4.17 32.09
C SER A 741 3.79 -3.40 30.89
N ILE A 742 5.07 -2.99 30.93
CA ILE A 742 5.79 -2.34 29.83
C ILE A 742 6.53 -3.42 29.02
N ALA A 743 6.75 -3.17 27.72
CA ALA A 743 7.50 -4.08 26.85
C ALA A 743 8.92 -4.39 27.40
N PRO A 744 9.45 -5.62 27.23
CA PRO A 744 10.75 -6.02 27.76
C PRO A 744 11.90 -5.09 27.32
N ASP A 745 12.00 -4.78 26.03
CA ASP A 745 13.08 -3.99 25.42
C ASP A 745 13.28 -2.60 26.06
N LEU A 746 12.21 -2.03 26.63
CA LEU A 746 12.22 -0.72 27.30
C LEU A 746 12.59 -0.82 28.80
N THR A 747 12.50 -2.02 29.38
CA THR A 747 12.69 -2.26 30.82
C THR A 747 13.93 -3.09 31.16
N ASP A 748 14.50 -3.82 30.19
CA ASP A 748 15.44 -4.91 30.47
C ASP A 748 16.79 -4.47 31.09
N ASP A 749 17.15 -3.18 30.96
CA ASP A 749 18.37 -2.60 31.55
C ASP A 749 18.08 -1.57 32.67
N LEU A 750 16.84 -1.52 33.18
CA LEU A 750 16.49 -0.71 34.36
C LEU A 750 17.00 -1.40 35.63
N ARG A 751 18.12 -0.91 36.16
CA ARG A 751 18.86 -1.52 37.27
C ARG A 751 18.92 -0.66 38.53
N CYS A 752 18.88 -1.32 39.68
CA CYS A 752 19.02 -0.70 40.99
C CYS A 752 20.45 -0.19 41.22
N ARG A 753 20.59 1.10 41.54
CA ARG A 753 21.85 1.74 41.96
C ARG A 753 22.05 1.72 43.47
N SER A 754 20.96 1.64 44.23
CA SER A 754 20.91 1.59 45.69
C SER A 754 19.61 0.87 46.11
N PRO A 755 19.51 0.24 47.29
CA PRO A 755 20.55 -0.02 48.29
C PRO A 755 21.63 -0.99 47.79
N SER A 756 22.76 -1.06 48.50
CA SER A 756 23.95 -1.81 48.09
C SER A 756 23.71 -3.32 47.91
N TYR A 757 22.77 -3.92 48.64
CA TYR A 757 22.40 -5.33 48.51
C TYR A 757 21.56 -5.64 47.25
N LEU A 758 20.99 -4.62 46.60
CA LEU A 758 20.31 -4.72 45.30
C LEU A 758 21.15 -4.18 44.14
N TYR A 759 22.39 -3.75 44.39
CA TYR A 759 23.23 -3.09 43.38
C TYR A 759 23.34 -3.93 42.08
N ASN A 760 23.07 -3.28 40.94
CA ASN A 760 23.11 -3.83 39.59
C ASN A 760 22.07 -4.93 39.26
N LYS A 761 21.14 -5.24 40.17
CA LYS A 761 19.95 -6.08 39.89
C LYS A 761 18.97 -5.32 38.97
N LYS A 762 18.30 -6.00 38.04
CA LYS A 762 17.18 -5.41 37.29
C LYS A 762 16.00 -5.18 38.25
N ILE A 763 15.24 -4.12 38.03
CA ILE A 763 14.08 -3.76 38.88
C ILE A 763 12.95 -4.80 38.77
N PHE A 764 12.80 -5.41 37.60
CA PHE A 764 11.72 -6.37 37.30
C PHE A 764 12.04 -7.81 37.73
N ASP A 765 13.33 -8.13 37.96
CA ASP A 765 13.77 -9.43 38.53
C ASP A 765 13.51 -9.54 40.05
N LEU A 766 13.09 -8.46 40.71
CA LEU A 766 12.99 -8.36 42.18
C LEU A 766 11.56 -8.58 42.67
N ASP A 767 11.45 -9.24 43.83
CA ASP A 767 10.18 -9.39 44.53
C ASP A 767 9.78 -8.10 45.25
N GLU A 768 8.48 -7.89 45.45
CA GLU A 768 7.97 -6.70 46.15
C GLU A 768 8.49 -6.59 47.59
N LYS A 769 8.82 -7.74 48.20
CA LYS A 769 9.42 -7.85 49.54
C LYS A 769 10.85 -7.28 49.62
N ASP A 770 11.54 -7.16 48.48
CA ASP A 770 12.95 -6.74 48.43
C ASP A 770 13.09 -5.22 48.48
N PHE A 771 12.03 -4.48 48.10
CA PHE A 771 11.95 -3.02 48.12
C PHE A 771 11.68 -2.48 49.54
N VAL A 772 12.62 -2.71 50.46
CA VAL A 772 12.46 -2.36 51.88
C VAL A 772 12.87 -0.90 52.17
N CYS A 773 11.92 -0.08 52.60
CA CYS A 773 12.24 1.20 53.26
C CYS A 773 12.66 0.95 54.72
N LEU A 774 13.87 1.40 55.09
CA LEU A 774 14.33 1.39 56.48
C LEU A 774 13.50 2.37 57.33
N LYS A 775 13.03 1.93 58.51
CA LYS A 775 12.43 2.82 59.52
C LYS A 775 13.50 3.59 60.30
N SER A 776 14.23 4.45 59.59
CA SER A 776 15.17 5.43 60.14
C SER A 776 15.25 6.63 59.20
N TRP A 777 15.04 7.83 59.75
CA TRP A 777 14.92 9.12 59.04
C TRP A 777 13.54 9.47 58.46
N TRP A 778 12.50 9.28 59.28
CA TRP A 778 11.38 10.23 59.31
C TRP A 778 11.64 11.17 60.51
N ASN A 779 12.38 12.25 60.27
CA ASN A 779 12.35 13.41 61.16
C ASN A 779 11.24 14.37 60.68
N GLU A 780 10.70 15.16 61.61
CA GLU A 780 9.55 16.03 61.38
C GLU A 780 9.92 17.33 60.65
N SER A 781 8.89 18.13 60.33
CA SER A 781 8.85 19.32 59.46
C SER A 781 8.96 19.03 57.96
N GLU A 782 8.19 19.69 57.07
CA GLU A 782 7.30 20.85 57.30
C GLU A 782 5.81 20.53 57.07
N THR A 783 4.97 20.80 58.08
CA THR A 783 3.57 21.17 57.86
C THR A 783 3.45 22.69 57.93
N ILE A 784 3.36 23.37 56.79
CA ILE A 784 2.87 24.76 56.77
C ILE A 784 1.39 24.69 57.14
N GLY A 785 1.06 25.17 58.34
CA GLY A 785 -0.20 24.83 59.00
C GLY A 785 -1.38 25.74 58.65
N LEU A 786 -2.58 25.22 58.90
CA LEU A 786 -3.73 26.03 59.27
C LEU A 786 -4.11 25.70 60.71
N THR A 787 -4.01 26.70 61.58
CA THR A 787 -4.26 26.58 63.01
C THR A 787 -5.75 26.61 63.32
N TRP A 788 -6.22 25.62 64.08
CA TRP A 788 -7.32 25.81 65.04
C TRP A 788 -6.93 25.15 66.36
N HIS A 789 -7.35 25.78 67.46
CA HIS A 789 -6.71 25.61 68.77
C HIS A 789 -7.71 25.12 69.82
N GLN A 790 -7.15 24.46 70.84
CA GLN A 790 -7.66 24.25 72.20
C GLN A 790 -8.59 23.05 72.56
N THR A 791 -8.22 22.52 73.74
CA THR A 791 -9.00 21.83 74.79
C THR A 791 -9.41 20.36 74.62
N ASN A 792 -8.60 19.48 75.24
CA ASN A 792 -9.00 18.17 75.75
C ASN A 792 -10.04 18.29 76.88
N HIS A 793 -11.01 17.36 76.96
CA HIS A 793 -11.42 16.79 78.25
C HIS A 793 -12.12 15.42 78.14
N HIS A 794 -11.92 14.61 79.18
CA HIS A 794 -12.62 13.37 79.57
C HIS A 794 -12.60 12.09 78.70
N ILE A 795 -11.78 11.16 79.22
CA ILE A 795 -11.75 9.72 79.04
C ILE A 795 -13.10 9.01 79.34
N ASN A 796 -13.44 8.03 78.50
CA ASN A 796 -14.33 6.87 78.69
C ASN A 796 -15.60 6.97 79.55
N LYS A 797 -16.76 6.73 78.91
CA LYS A 797 -17.75 5.77 79.47
C LYS A 797 -18.46 4.95 78.38
N MET A 798 -18.81 3.71 78.74
CA MET A 798 -19.15 2.63 77.81
C MET A 798 -20.56 2.68 77.20
N ARG A 799 -20.63 2.13 75.97
CA ARG A 799 -21.66 1.19 75.48
C ARG A 799 -22.95 1.04 76.31
N THR A 800 -24.06 1.60 75.82
CA THR A 800 -25.40 0.95 75.80
C THR A 800 -26.38 1.81 74.99
N PHE A 801 -26.52 1.55 73.68
CA PHE A 801 -27.71 2.00 72.90
C PHE A 801 -27.90 1.31 71.52
N TYR A 802 -26.91 0.58 70.99
CA TYR A 802 -26.94 0.00 69.63
C TYR A 802 -27.28 -1.51 69.56
N ILE A 803 -28.25 -1.97 70.37
CA ILE A 803 -28.67 -3.40 70.39
C ILE A 803 -30.11 -3.61 69.91
N LEU A 804 -30.98 -2.58 69.98
CA LEU A 804 -32.43 -2.77 69.70
C LEU A 804 -32.82 -2.81 68.21
N PHE A 805 -31.98 -2.33 67.30
CA PHE A 805 -32.27 -2.33 65.85
C PHE A 805 -31.91 -3.64 65.13
N ALA A 806 -31.25 -4.59 65.80
CA ALA A 806 -30.71 -5.80 65.19
C ALA A 806 -31.70 -6.97 65.06
N LEU A 807 -32.93 -6.86 65.59
CA LEU A 807 -33.82 -8.00 65.83
C LEU A 807 -35.13 -8.02 65.02
N ILE A 808 -35.37 -7.06 64.13
CA ILE A 808 -36.58 -7.04 63.26
C ILE A 808 -36.27 -7.40 61.80
N ALA A 809 -35.00 -7.46 61.41
CA ALA A 809 -34.54 -7.85 60.07
C ALA A 809 -34.22 -9.36 59.92
N TYR A 810 -34.82 -10.23 60.74
CA TYR A 810 -34.46 -11.66 60.84
C TYR A 810 -35.44 -12.63 60.15
N SER A 811 -36.26 -12.14 59.23
CA SER A 811 -37.07 -12.96 58.33
C SER A 811 -37.01 -12.38 56.92
N PHE A 812 -36.70 -13.21 55.93
CA PHE A 812 -36.44 -12.82 54.53
C PHE A 812 -35.22 -11.90 54.31
N LYS A 813 -34.04 -12.42 54.68
CA LYS A 813 -32.83 -12.15 53.88
C LYS A 813 -32.30 -13.48 53.34
N VAL A 814 -32.62 -13.77 52.08
CA VAL A 814 -31.94 -14.83 51.31
C VAL A 814 -30.46 -14.43 51.18
N GLN A 815 -29.54 -15.39 51.32
CA GLN A 815 -28.11 -15.12 51.13
C GLN A 815 -27.78 -14.94 49.65
N SER A 816 -27.97 -13.73 49.13
CA SER A 816 -27.29 -13.24 47.94
C SER A 816 -25.93 -12.66 48.34
N THR A 817 -24.96 -13.52 48.63
CA THR A 817 -23.55 -13.12 48.64
C THR A 817 -23.17 -12.75 47.21
N THR A 818 -22.91 -11.47 46.96
CA THR A 818 -22.42 -10.99 45.67
C THR A 818 -20.99 -11.49 45.45
N LEU A 819 -20.59 -11.63 44.18
CA LEU A 819 -19.25 -12.13 43.84
C LEU A 819 -18.13 -11.24 44.42
N CYS A 820 -18.37 -9.93 44.47
CA CYS A 820 -17.46 -8.91 44.97
C CYS A 820 -17.37 -8.79 46.50
N ASP A 821 -18.34 -9.35 47.25
CA ASP A 821 -18.30 -9.43 48.72
C ASP A 821 -17.64 -10.74 49.21
N SER A 822 -16.92 -11.45 48.32
CA SER A 822 -16.28 -12.74 48.62
C SER A 822 -14.76 -12.66 48.56
N ASP A 823 -14.08 -13.35 49.48
CA ASP A 823 -12.60 -13.41 49.55
C ASP A 823 -11.95 -14.05 48.30
N PHE A 824 -12.76 -14.66 47.43
CA PHE A 824 -12.33 -15.43 46.25
C PHE A 824 -12.16 -14.58 44.97
N CYS A 825 -12.71 -13.35 44.93
CA CYS A 825 -12.75 -12.54 43.71
C CYS A 825 -12.48 -11.05 43.97
N VAL A 826 -11.57 -10.44 43.20
CA VAL A 826 -11.22 -9.02 43.26
C VAL A 826 -11.98 -8.25 42.19
N CYS A 827 -13.02 -7.51 42.58
CA CYS A 827 -13.72 -6.58 41.70
C CYS A 827 -13.04 -5.21 41.63
N ARG A 828 -13.06 -4.57 40.46
CA ARG A 828 -12.59 -3.20 40.21
C ARG A 828 -13.62 -2.44 39.38
N HIS A 829 -14.07 -1.30 39.88
CA HIS A 829 -15.02 -0.43 39.19
C HIS A 829 -14.29 0.48 38.18
N ASN A 830 -14.79 0.57 36.94
CA ASN A 830 -14.15 1.31 35.85
C ASN A 830 -14.98 2.53 35.44
N ASN A 831 -14.60 3.72 35.93
CA ASN A 831 -15.34 4.98 35.76
C ASN A 831 -15.13 5.69 34.41
N LYS A 832 -14.74 4.97 33.35
CA LYS A 832 -14.54 5.57 32.02
C LYS A 832 -15.85 6.10 31.44
N SER A 833 -15.85 7.34 30.95
CA SER A 833 -16.98 7.94 30.23
C SER A 833 -17.03 7.52 28.75
N ASP A 834 -16.79 6.24 28.47
CA ASP A 834 -17.04 5.64 27.15
C ASP A 834 -18.55 5.37 27.00
N ARG A 835 -19.15 5.72 25.85
CA ARG A 835 -20.63 5.83 25.77
C ARG A 835 -21.39 4.50 25.86
N ASP A 836 -20.72 3.37 25.71
CA ASP A 836 -21.33 2.04 25.69
C ASP A 836 -20.86 1.08 26.81
N LEU A 837 -19.83 1.42 27.60
CA LEU A 837 -19.21 0.49 28.58
C LEU A 837 -18.80 1.14 29.91
N ALA A 838 -19.79 1.43 30.76
CA ALA A 838 -19.59 1.67 32.20
C ALA A 838 -19.81 0.35 32.96
N GLY A 839 -18.89 -0.04 33.85
CA GLY A 839 -19.04 -1.29 34.61
C GLY A 839 -17.81 -1.76 35.41
N GLU A 840 -17.88 -3.02 35.83
CA GLU A 840 -16.93 -3.67 36.73
C GLU A 840 -16.12 -4.78 36.04
N PHE A 841 -14.83 -4.81 36.35
CA PHE A 841 -13.85 -5.83 35.97
C PHE A 841 -13.61 -6.75 37.17
N VAL A 842 -13.75 -8.08 37.00
CA VAL A 842 -13.72 -9.05 38.10
C VAL A 842 -12.64 -10.09 37.89
N VAL A 843 -11.74 -10.24 38.86
CA VAL A 843 -10.65 -11.23 38.84
C VAL A 843 -10.90 -12.30 39.88
N CYS A 844 -11.20 -13.50 39.45
CA CYS A 844 -11.39 -14.69 40.29
C CYS A 844 -10.30 -15.74 40.04
N SER A 845 -9.13 -15.34 39.53
CA SER A 845 -8.02 -16.23 39.19
C SER A 845 -7.37 -16.83 40.44
N TYR A 846 -6.80 -18.03 40.30
CA TYR A 846 -6.18 -18.84 41.38
C TYR A 846 -7.12 -19.39 42.47
N ASP A 847 -8.45 -19.24 42.38
CA ASP A 847 -9.43 -19.82 43.32
C ASP A 847 -10.48 -20.73 42.64
N PRO A 848 -10.33 -22.07 42.70
CA PRO A 848 -11.29 -23.01 42.13
C PRO A 848 -12.60 -23.14 42.93
N ALA A 849 -12.74 -22.55 44.12
CA ALA A 849 -13.95 -22.67 44.94
C ALA A 849 -15.10 -21.80 44.42
N VAL A 850 -14.79 -20.72 43.67
CA VAL A 850 -15.77 -19.84 42.98
C VAL A 850 -16.74 -20.64 42.12
N LEU A 851 -16.19 -21.58 41.36
CA LEU A 851 -16.88 -22.35 40.31
C LEU A 851 -17.76 -23.48 40.87
N ASN A 852 -17.63 -23.78 42.16
CA ASN A 852 -18.41 -24.79 42.89
C ASN A 852 -19.60 -24.17 43.65
N ARG A 853 -19.95 -22.90 43.38
CA ARG A 853 -21.04 -22.16 44.05
C ARG A 853 -21.97 -21.49 43.05
N ILE A 854 -23.22 -21.32 43.48
CA ILE A 854 -24.27 -20.65 42.68
C ILE A 854 -24.15 -19.14 42.88
N PHE A 855 -23.18 -18.54 42.18
CA PHE A 855 -23.09 -17.10 41.99
C PHE A 855 -23.64 -16.72 40.61
N GLY A 856 -24.37 -15.60 40.55
CA GLY A 856 -24.72 -14.94 39.29
C GLY A 856 -23.88 -13.68 39.11
N LEU A 857 -23.53 -13.33 37.87
CA LEU A 857 -22.90 -12.04 37.60
C LEU A 857 -23.88 -10.87 37.80
N PRO A 858 -23.49 -9.80 38.51
CA PRO A 858 -24.20 -8.52 38.48
C PRO A 858 -24.27 -7.93 37.06
N GLU A 859 -25.34 -7.20 36.75
CA GLU A 859 -25.50 -6.47 35.48
C GLU A 859 -24.50 -5.31 35.31
N THR A 860 -23.69 -5.01 36.33
CA THR A 860 -22.55 -4.08 36.24
C THR A 860 -21.29 -4.71 35.65
N VAL A 861 -21.17 -6.04 35.60
CA VAL A 861 -19.91 -6.69 35.17
C VAL A 861 -19.82 -6.74 33.63
N TYR A 862 -18.72 -6.22 33.09
CA TYR A 862 -18.39 -6.28 31.65
C TYR A 862 -17.19 -7.18 31.34
N SER A 863 -16.31 -7.47 32.31
CA SER A 863 -15.11 -8.27 32.08
C SER A 863 -14.81 -9.19 33.27
N LEU A 864 -14.51 -10.46 32.99
CA LEU A 864 -14.34 -11.53 33.98
C LEU A 864 -13.09 -12.38 33.67
N ASP A 865 -12.20 -12.49 34.65
CA ASP A 865 -11.00 -13.34 34.63
C ASP A 865 -11.20 -14.57 35.55
N LEU A 866 -11.25 -15.75 34.92
CA LEU A 866 -11.31 -17.09 35.51
C LEU A 866 -10.02 -17.90 35.19
N SER A 867 -8.92 -17.22 34.85
CA SER A 867 -7.65 -17.88 34.51
C SER A 867 -7.07 -18.63 35.71
N ARG A 868 -6.22 -19.65 35.45
CA ARG A 868 -5.40 -20.31 36.50
C ARG A 868 -6.22 -20.97 37.63
N ASN A 869 -7.45 -21.38 37.34
CA ASN A 869 -8.41 -21.98 38.27
C ASN A 869 -8.51 -23.51 38.17
N ASN A 870 -7.58 -24.18 37.46
CA ASN A 870 -7.56 -25.62 37.25
C ASN A 870 -8.91 -26.18 36.69
N LEU A 871 -9.63 -25.38 35.89
CA LEU A 871 -10.88 -25.78 35.23
C LEU A 871 -10.62 -26.90 34.23
N THR A 872 -11.45 -27.95 34.22
CA THR A 872 -11.31 -29.10 33.31
C THR A 872 -12.37 -29.19 32.22
N ILE A 873 -13.58 -28.64 32.43
CA ILE A 873 -14.67 -28.63 31.44
C ILE A 873 -15.48 -27.34 31.66
N VAL A 874 -15.70 -26.57 30.59
CA VAL A 874 -16.60 -25.41 30.61
C VAL A 874 -18.04 -25.90 30.48
N ARG A 875 -18.88 -25.55 31.46
CA ARG A 875 -20.31 -25.90 31.53
C ARG A 875 -21.14 -24.64 31.74
N ASN A 876 -22.38 -24.68 31.27
CA ASN A 876 -23.37 -23.64 31.57
C ASN A 876 -23.46 -23.41 33.10
N SER A 877 -23.34 -22.15 33.52
CA SER A 877 -23.35 -21.72 34.92
C SER A 877 -23.79 -20.25 35.01
N GLY A 878 -24.20 -19.80 36.20
CA GLY A 878 -24.61 -18.40 36.43
C GLY A 878 -23.52 -17.35 36.23
N LEU A 879 -22.26 -17.77 36.05
CA LEU A 879 -21.14 -16.92 35.68
C LEU A 879 -20.89 -16.84 34.16
N LEU A 880 -21.47 -17.77 33.39
CA LEU A 880 -21.34 -17.86 31.93
C LEU A 880 -22.67 -17.60 31.19
N GLN A 881 -23.64 -17.02 31.91
CA GLN A 881 -24.91 -16.52 31.38
C GLN A 881 -25.04 -15.04 31.79
N SER A 882 -24.79 -14.12 30.85
CA SER A 882 -24.80 -12.66 31.12
C SER A 882 -25.08 -11.85 29.84
N ASN A 883 -25.93 -10.84 29.97
CA ASN A 883 -26.28 -9.89 28.91
C ASN A 883 -25.41 -8.61 28.93
N THR A 884 -24.34 -8.58 29.74
CA THR A 884 -23.47 -7.40 29.96
C THR A 884 -22.00 -7.69 29.76
N LEU A 885 -21.57 -8.95 29.90
CA LEU A 885 -20.18 -9.36 29.74
C LEU A 885 -19.70 -9.18 28.28
N THR A 886 -18.64 -8.40 28.09
CA THR A 886 -17.93 -8.20 26.83
C THR A 886 -16.56 -8.90 26.78
N GLU A 887 -15.95 -9.24 27.91
CA GLU A 887 -14.67 -9.94 27.96
C GLU A 887 -14.71 -11.14 28.93
N LEU A 888 -14.09 -12.25 28.53
CA LEU A 888 -13.95 -13.45 29.35
C LEU A 888 -12.56 -14.08 29.16
N TYR A 889 -11.83 -14.26 30.26
CA TYR A 889 -10.54 -14.94 30.29
C TYR A 889 -10.68 -16.28 31.04
N LEU A 890 -10.36 -17.38 30.36
CA LEU A 890 -10.41 -18.76 30.84
C LEU A 890 -9.04 -19.47 30.65
N ASN A 891 -7.99 -18.70 30.39
CA ASN A 891 -6.68 -19.21 30.01
C ASN A 891 -5.87 -19.78 31.19
N CYS A 892 -4.80 -20.53 30.87
CA CYS A 892 -3.94 -21.22 31.85
C CYS A 892 -4.72 -22.15 32.79
N ASN A 893 -5.68 -22.90 32.24
CA ASN A 893 -6.51 -23.87 32.97
C ASN A 893 -6.16 -25.30 32.48
N GLN A 894 -7.10 -26.25 32.54
CA GLN A 894 -6.95 -27.63 32.06
C GLN A 894 -8.19 -28.05 31.22
N ILE A 895 -8.83 -27.08 30.55
CA ILE A 895 -10.15 -27.26 29.93
C ILE A 895 -10.00 -28.17 28.72
N ARG A 896 -10.64 -29.34 28.74
CA ARG A 896 -10.65 -30.33 27.65
C ARG A 896 -11.83 -30.19 26.71
N GLU A 897 -12.91 -29.60 27.21
CA GLU A 897 -14.18 -29.55 26.50
C GLU A 897 -14.97 -28.28 26.90
N ILE A 898 -15.59 -27.65 25.90
CA ILE A 898 -16.66 -26.66 26.09
C ILE A 898 -17.97 -27.35 25.73
N LYS A 899 -18.85 -27.54 26.71
CA LYS A 899 -20.15 -28.16 26.46
C LYS A 899 -21.02 -27.27 25.57
N GLU A 900 -21.88 -27.92 24.78
CA GLU A 900 -22.96 -27.27 24.02
C GLU A 900 -23.67 -26.20 24.86
N ASN A 901 -23.95 -25.05 24.25
CA ASN A 901 -24.75 -23.99 24.87
C ASN A 901 -24.20 -23.44 26.22
N ALA A 902 -22.91 -23.66 26.53
CA ALA A 902 -22.29 -23.26 27.81
C ALA A 902 -21.94 -21.77 27.94
N LEU A 903 -21.68 -21.09 26.81
CA LEU A 903 -21.31 -19.66 26.76
C LEU A 903 -22.51 -18.81 26.30
N GLN A 904 -23.41 -18.46 27.23
CA GLN A 904 -24.62 -17.68 26.94
C GLN A 904 -24.37 -16.18 27.14
N LEU A 905 -23.49 -15.64 26.31
CA LEU A 905 -22.88 -14.31 26.46
C LEU A 905 -23.08 -13.45 25.20
N PRO A 906 -24.30 -12.99 24.87
CA PRO A 906 -24.63 -12.36 23.58
C PRO A 906 -23.95 -11.01 23.30
N LYS A 907 -23.27 -10.40 24.28
CA LYS A 907 -22.43 -9.20 24.09
C LYS A 907 -20.93 -9.47 24.11
N LEU A 908 -20.48 -10.73 24.25
CA LEU A 908 -19.07 -11.06 24.36
C LEU A 908 -18.31 -10.63 23.10
N LYS A 909 -17.29 -9.79 23.27
CA LYS A 909 -16.37 -9.30 22.23
C LYS A 909 -15.01 -10.00 22.30
N ARG A 910 -14.51 -10.30 23.51
CA ARG A 910 -13.20 -10.93 23.74
C ARG A 910 -13.35 -12.24 24.51
N LEU A 911 -12.78 -13.31 23.98
CA LEU A 911 -12.70 -14.62 24.65
C LEU A 911 -11.27 -15.15 24.61
N ASP A 912 -10.69 -15.43 25.78
CA ASP A 912 -9.38 -16.08 25.89
C ASP A 912 -9.51 -17.47 26.52
N LEU A 913 -9.08 -18.49 25.80
CA LEU A 913 -9.09 -19.90 26.15
C LEU A 913 -7.68 -20.52 26.03
N SER A 914 -6.62 -19.71 25.98
CA SER A 914 -5.26 -20.24 25.77
C SER A 914 -4.76 -21.10 26.93
N ASP A 915 -3.73 -21.91 26.70
CA ASP A 915 -3.06 -22.71 27.73
C ASP A 915 -4.05 -23.62 28.47
N ASN A 916 -4.64 -24.55 27.70
CA ASN A 916 -5.69 -25.46 28.12
C ASN A 916 -5.45 -26.85 27.49
N GLU A 917 -6.45 -27.74 27.52
CA GLU A 917 -6.35 -29.10 26.99
C GLU A 917 -7.44 -29.42 25.95
N LEU A 918 -7.98 -28.42 25.24
CA LEU A 918 -9.11 -28.59 24.32
C LEU A 918 -8.74 -29.50 23.15
N GLU A 919 -9.43 -30.63 22.98
CA GLU A 919 -9.17 -31.59 21.89
C GLU A 919 -10.10 -31.36 20.68
N VAL A 920 -11.34 -30.89 20.89
CA VAL A 920 -12.36 -30.59 19.87
C VAL A 920 -13.21 -29.39 20.31
N ILE A 921 -13.76 -28.63 19.34
CA ILE A 921 -14.79 -27.60 19.57
C ILE A 921 -16.09 -28.00 18.87
N HIS A 922 -17.13 -28.27 19.67
CA HIS A 922 -18.46 -28.61 19.16
C HIS A 922 -19.11 -27.46 18.36
N GLU A 923 -19.90 -27.82 17.33
CA GLU A 923 -20.65 -26.90 16.46
C GLU A 923 -21.41 -25.81 17.24
N ASP A 924 -22.00 -26.17 18.38
CA ASP A 924 -22.85 -25.30 19.19
C ASP A 924 -22.16 -24.60 20.36
N ALA A 925 -20.82 -24.74 20.50
CA ALA A 925 -20.05 -24.12 21.57
C ALA A 925 -20.10 -22.58 21.52
N PHE A 926 -20.13 -22.00 20.32
CA PHE A 926 -20.10 -20.55 20.09
C PHE A 926 -21.45 -19.96 19.61
N LYS A 927 -22.53 -20.75 19.61
CA LYS A 927 -23.87 -20.41 19.05
C LYS A 927 -24.43 -19.05 19.47
N TYR A 928 -24.16 -18.60 20.71
CA TYR A 928 -24.72 -17.36 21.27
C TYR A 928 -23.75 -16.16 21.25
N ILE A 929 -22.44 -16.36 21.12
CA ILE A 929 -21.44 -15.27 21.24
C ILE A 929 -21.23 -14.52 19.91
N LYS A 930 -22.32 -14.22 19.19
CA LYS A 930 -22.31 -13.67 17.82
C LYS A 930 -21.70 -12.26 17.69
N LYS A 931 -21.32 -11.63 18.80
CA LYS A 931 -20.64 -10.34 18.89
C LYS A 931 -19.13 -10.44 19.15
N LEU A 932 -18.58 -11.65 19.11
CA LEU A 932 -17.16 -11.88 19.30
C LEU A 932 -16.34 -11.20 18.20
N GLU A 933 -15.32 -10.47 18.61
CA GLU A 933 -14.37 -9.70 17.79
C GLU A 933 -12.95 -10.27 17.93
N TYR A 934 -12.63 -10.90 19.06
CA TYR A 934 -11.35 -11.57 19.36
C TYR A 934 -11.58 -12.95 20.01
N ILE A 935 -10.89 -13.98 19.49
CA ILE A 935 -10.78 -15.28 20.15
C ILE A 935 -9.33 -15.79 20.21
N ASN A 936 -8.93 -16.30 21.37
CA ASN A 936 -7.64 -16.95 21.58
C ASN A 936 -7.84 -18.40 22.06
N LEU A 937 -7.32 -19.36 21.30
CA LEU A 937 -7.35 -20.81 21.54
C LEU A 937 -5.93 -21.40 21.53
N ALA A 938 -4.90 -20.57 21.70
CA ALA A 938 -3.50 -21.00 21.64
C ALA A 938 -3.14 -22.01 22.74
N ASN A 939 -2.13 -22.85 22.52
CA ASN A 939 -1.61 -23.83 23.49
C ASN A 939 -2.73 -24.76 23.99
N ASN A 940 -3.34 -25.50 23.06
CA ASN A 940 -4.40 -26.48 23.30
C ASN A 940 -4.03 -27.83 22.65
N ARG A 941 -5.01 -28.70 22.33
CA ARG A 941 -4.82 -30.04 21.74
C ARG A 941 -5.71 -30.26 20.51
N LEU A 942 -6.14 -29.18 19.86
CA LEU A 942 -7.13 -29.22 18.77
C LEU A 942 -6.52 -29.90 17.55
N THR A 943 -7.13 -31.01 17.11
CA THR A 943 -6.69 -31.77 15.91
C THR A 943 -7.51 -31.46 14.66
N SER A 944 -8.72 -30.94 14.86
CA SER A 944 -9.65 -30.49 13.81
C SER A 944 -10.73 -29.60 14.42
N PHE A 945 -11.54 -28.99 13.56
CA PHE A 945 -12.83 -28.39 13.94
C PHE A 945 -13.98 -29.22 13.36
N GLU A 946 -15.14 -29.21 14.02
CA GLU A 946 -16.36 -29.63 13.34
C GLU A 946 -16.68 -28.63 12.21
N LYS A 947 -17.26 -29.08 11.10
CA LYS A 947 -17.73 -28.13 10.06
C LYS A 947 -18.77 -27.21 10.69
N ILE A 948 -18.80 -25.95 10.25
CA ILE A 948 -19.73 -24.90 10.73
C ILE A 948 -19.38 -24.29 12.12
N SER A 949 -18.42 -24.81 12.91
CA SER A 949 -18.12 -24.33 14.29
C SER A 949 -17.86 -22.82 14.46
N PHE A 950 -17.42 -22.10 13.43
CA PHE A 950 -17.21 -20.64 13.49
C PHE A 950 -18.26 -19.81 12.73
N HIS A 951 -19.15 -20.43 11.96
CA HIS A 951 -20.10 -19.79 11.04
C HIS A 951 -21.07 -18.78 11.70
N HIS A 952 -21.23 -18.82 13.03
CA HIS A 952 -22.06 -17.88 13.78
C HIS A 952 -21.35 -16.58 14.20
N LEU A 953 -20.03 -16.46 13.98
CA LEU A 953 -19.20 -15.36 14.49
C LEU A 953 -19.05 -14.20 13.48
N GLY A 954 -20.19 -13.66 13.00
CA GLY A 954 -20.32 -12.62 11.96
C GLY A 954 -19.62 -11.27 12.20
N ASN A 955 -18.85 -11.12 13.27
CA ASN A 955 -18.10 -9.92 13.66
C ASN A 955 -16.65 -10.23 14.10
N LEU A 956 -16.19 -11.48 13.98
CA LEU A 956 -14.86 -11.88 14.42
C LEU A 956 -13.79 -11.21 13.54
N ASN A 957 -12.79 -10.64 14.19
CA ASN A 957 -11.71 -9.87 13.55
C ASN A 957 -10.32 -10.50 13.82
N GLU A 958 -10.07 -10.96 15.04
CA GLU A 958 -8.82 -11.64 15.42
C GLU A 958 -9.07 -13.06 15.95
N ILE A 959 -8.33 -14.02 15.41
CA ILE A 959 -8.37 -15.45 15.81
C ILE A 959 -6.96 -16.01 15.97
N ILE A 960 -6.70 -16.61 17.13
CA ILE A 960 -5.41 -17.22 17.49
C ILE A 960 -5.61 -18.70 17.80
N LEU A 961 -4.95 -19.58 17.04
CA LEU A 961 -5.04 -21.05 17.10
C LEU A 961 -3.68 -21.71 17.37
N ASN A 962 -2.69 -20.96 17.83
CA ASN A 962 -1.29 -21.40 17.91
C ASN A 962 -1.10 -22.67 18.78
N ASN A 963 -0.06 -23.47 18.52
CA ASN A 963 0.32 -24.65 19.31
C ASN A 963 -0.89 -25.60 19.56
N ASN A 964 -1.34 -26.16 18.44
CA ASN A 964 -2.38 -27.18 18.30
C ASN A 964 -1.88 -28.21 17.25
N ASP A 965 -2.71 -29.14 16.79
CA ASP A 965 -2.34 -30.18 15.80
C ASP A 965 -3.31 -30.18 14.61
N LEU A 966 -3.68 -28.97 14.15
CA LEU A 966 -4.73 -28.73 13.15
C LEU A 966 -4.27 -28.97 11.71
N GLY A 967 -2.97 -29.07 11.43
CA GLY A 967 -2.38 -29.02 10.09
C GLY A 967 -3.05 -29.93 9.08
N ALA A 968 -3.13 -31.24 9.39
CA ALA A 968 -3.77 -32.24 8.54
C ALA A 968 -5.28 -32.01 8.30
N SER A 969 -5.96 -31.19 9.12
CA SER A 969 -7.37 -30.82 8.92
C SER A 969 -7.56 -29.57 8.05
N LEU A 970 -6.49 -28.78 7.85
CA LEU A 970 -6.50 -27.55 7.06
C LEU A 970 -5.82 -27.70 5.69
N GLU A 971 -4.98 -28.72 5.51
CA GLU A 971 -4.45 -29.12 4.19
C GLU A 971 -5.59 -29.36 3.18
N ASP A 972 -6.58 -30.19 3.55
CA ASP A 972 -7.74 -30.51 2.68
C ASP A 972 -8.87 -29.45 2.69
N ASN A 973 -8.92 -28.51 3.65
CA ASN A 973 -10.09 -27.62 3.86
C ASN A 973 -9.70 -26.21 4.35
N ASN A 974 -10.12 -25.16 3.64
CA ASN A 974 -9.89 -23.76 4.00
C ASN A 974 -10.78 -23.29 5.18
N LEU A 975 -10.22 -22.58 6.17
CA LEU A 975 -10.93 -21.94 7.29
C LEU A 975 -12.03 -20.94 6.87
N PHE A 976 -11.83 -20.26 5.74
CA PHE A 976 -12.75 -19.28 5.15
C PHE A 976 -13.83 -19.89 4.26
N ASP A 977 -13.75 -21.19 3.93
CA ASP A 977 -14.76 -21.87 3.12
C ASP A 977 -16.14 -21.82 3.81
N ARG A 978 -17.09 -21.19 3.14
CA ARG A 978 -18.48 -21.00 3.58
C ARG A 978 -19.27 -22.31 3.62
N SER A 979 -18.79 -23.37 2.96
CA SER A 979 -19.30 -24.74 3.04
C SER A 979 -18.54 -25.64 4.04
N GLY A 980 -17.44 -25.12 4.59
CA GLY A 980 -16.52 -25.79 5.51
C GLY A 980 -16.63 -25.25 6.94
N TYR A 981 -15.63 -24.47 7.35
CA TYR A 981 -15.53 -23.96 8.72
C TYR A 981 -16.22 -22.60 8.92
N GLY A 982 -16.38 -21.82 7.84
CA GLY A 982 -17.24 -20.64 7.80
C GLY A 982 -16.72 -19.39 8.53
N LEU A 983 -15.42 -19.12 8.54
CA LEU A 983 -14.92 -17.80 8.95
C LEU A 983 -15.45 -16.68 8.03
N THR A 984 -15.49 -15.45 8.55
CA THR A 984 -16.00 -14.29 7.81
C THR A 984 -14.89 -13.59 7.03
N HIS A 985 -15.25 -12.90 5.94
CA HIS A 985 -14.33 -12.04 5.18
C HIS A 985 -13.66 -10.93 6.03
N LYS A 986 -14.22 -10.59 7.20
CA LYS A 986 -13.79 -9.49 8.09
C LYS A 986 -12.60 -9.81 9.01
N ILE A 987 -12.04 -11.02 8.95
CA ILE A 987 -10.90 -11.41 9.80
C ILE A 987 -9.68 -10.61 9.35
N GLN A 988 -9.23 -9.63 10.13
CA GLN A 988 -8.00 -8.87 9.85
C GLN A 988 -6.76 -9.52 10.46
N SER A 989 -6.88 -10.40 11.46
CA SER A 989 -5.74 -11.04 12.14
C SER A 989 -5.96 -12.54 12.36
N LEU A 990 -5.09 -13.34 11.76
CA LEU A 990 -5.11 -14.81 11.81
C LEU A 990 -3.75 -15.32 12.31
N SER A 991 -3.77 -16.14 13.37
CA SER A 991 -2.57 -16.72 13.96
C SER A 991 -2.71 -18.24 14.07
N LEU A 992 -1.88 -18.95 13.31
CA LEU A 992 -1.79 -20.39 13.11
C LEU A 992 -0.39 -20.93 13.47
N SER A 993 0.33 -20.29 14.40
CA SER A 993 1.72 -20.63 14.69
C SER A 993 1.83 -21.97 15.44
N GLY A 994 2.57 -22.96 14.94
CA GLY A 994 2.75 -24.23 15.63
C GLY A 994 1.55 -25.17 15.55
N ILE A 995 0.84 -25.21 14.43
CA ILE A 995 -0.32 -26.11 14.24
C ILE A 995 0.01 -27.41 13.48
N ASN A 996 1.29 -27.71 13.25
CA ASN A 996 1.76 -28.91 12.53
C ASN A 996 1.36 -28.98 11.03
N LEU A 997 1.17 -27.82 10.39
CA LEU A 997 0.78 -27.70 8.97
C LEU A 997 1.96 -27.95 8.02
N ASN A 998 1.81 -28.83 7.02
CA ASN A 998 2.88 -29.22 6.10
C ASN A 998 2.79 -28.55 4.73
N VAL A 999 1.57 -28.28 4.25
CA VAL A 999 1.30 -27.69 2.92
C VAL A 999 0.19 -26.63 3.03
N VAL A 1000 0.29 -25.59 2.21
CA VAL A 1000 -0.79 -24.63 1.92
C VAL A 1000 -1.12 -24.75 0.44
N HIS A 1001 -2.40 -24.93 0.11
CA HIS A 1001 -2.87 -25.01 -1.27
C HIS A 1001 -3.31 -23.63 -1.79
N GLU A 1002 -3.26 -23.40 -3.10
CA GLU A 1002 -3.63 -22.14 -3.79
C GLU A 1002 -4.94 -21.52 -3.24
N ASN A 1003 -5.98 -22.35 -3.03
CA ASN A 1003 -7.29 -21.86 -2.59
C ASN A 1003 -7.43 -21.57 -1.07
N PHE A 1004 -6.33 -21.52 -0.30
CA PHE A 1004 -6.37 -21.40 1.17
C PHE A 1004 -6.78 -20.00 1.70
N PHE A 1005 -6.73 -18.94 0.88
CA PHE A 1005 -7.11 -17.57 1.29
C PHE A 1005 -8.19 -16.90 0.43
N VAL A 1006 -8.85 -17.63 -0.48
CA VAL A 1006 -9.75 -17.09 -1.53
C VAL A 1006 -10.97 -16.28 -1.04
N ASP A 1007 -11.37 -16.41 0.23
CA ASP A 1007 -12.48 -15.63 0.84
C ASP A 1007 -12.00 -14.57 1.88
N ALA A 1008 -10.68 -14.38 2.05
CA ALA A 1008 -10.05 -13.66 3.16
C ALA A 1008 -9.79 -12.16 2.89
N PHE A 1009 -10.74 -11.45 2.28
CA PHE A 1009 -10.52 -10.13 1.68
C PHE A 1009 -10.07 -8.99 2.61
N ASP A 1010 -10.45 -8.98 3.90
CA ASP A 1010 -10.00 -7.94 4.85
C ASP A 1010 -8.69 -8.32 5.61
N LEU A 1011 -8.01 -9.40 5.24
CA LEU A 1011 -6.91 -9.98 6.03
C LEU A 1011 -5.63 -9.13 6.01
N LYS A 1012 -5.24 -8.63 7.19
CA LYS A 1012 -4.11 -7.69 7.40
C LYS A 1012 -2.92 -8.30 8.14
N LYS A 1013 -3.10 -9.41 8.83
CA LYS A 1013 -2.05 -10.04 9.65
C LYS A 1013 -2.15 -11.56 9.63
N ILE A 1014 -1.06 -12.22 9.26
CA ILE A 1014 -0.88 -13.68 9.31
C ILE A 1014 0.33 -14.01 10.17
N VAL A 1015 0.15 -14.96 11.08
CA VAL A 1015 1.23 -15.52 11.93
C VAL A 1015 1.18 -17.04 11.83
N ILE A 1016 1.99 -17.64 10.95
CA ILE A 1016 1.97 -19.08 10.61
C ILE A 1016 3.30 -19.78 10.92
N SER A 1017 4.05 -19.21 11.88
CA SER A 1017 5.35 -19.70 12.32
C SER A 1017 5.32 -21.12 12.94
N ASN A 1018 6.47 -21.75 13.18
CA ASN A 1018 6.64 -23.04 13.89
C ASN A 1018 5.85 -24.21 13.28
N ASN A 1019 5.52 -24.17 11.98
CA ASN A 1019 4.86 -25.24 11.24
C ASN A 1019 5.88 -26.06 10.42
N ASN A 1020 5.42 -26.97 9.55
CA ASN A 1020 6.22 -27.87 8.73
C ASN A 1020 6.32 -27.42 7.25
N LEU A 1021 6.01 -26.16 6.92
CA LEU A 1021 6.00 -25.66 5.55
C LEU A 1021 7.40 -25.71 4.91
N VAL A 1022 7.50 -26.29 3.71
CA VAL A 1022 8.77 -26.56 3.00
C VAL A 1022 9.13 -25.48 1.97
N ASP A 1023 8.12 -24.74 1.50
CA ASP A 1023 8.18 -23.68 0.49
C ASP A 1023 7.23 -22.54 0.91
N VAL A 1024 7.33 -21.37 0.26
CA VAL A 1024 6.38 -20.26 0.44
C VAL A 1024 5.10 -20.53 -0.37
N PHE A 1025 3.99 -19.90 0.00
CA PHE A 1025 2.66 -20.08 -0.57
C PHE A 1025 2.05 -18.72 -0.97
N GLU A 1026 0.92 -18.73 -1.68
CA GLU A 1026 0.23 -17.52 -2.12
C GLU A 1026 -0.30 -16.68 -0.93
N ILE A 1027 0.20 -15.45 -0.79
CA ILE A 1027 -0.10 -14.55 0.34
C ILE A 1027 -1.06 -13.43 -0.12
N PRO A 1028 -2.13 -13.10 0.63
CA PRO A 1028 -3.05 -12.02 0.26
C PRO A 1028 -2.38 -10.63 0.18
N PHE A 1029 -2.59 -9.91 -0.93
CA PHE A 1029 -2.05 -8.57 -1.18
C PHE A 1029 -2.45 -7.49 -0.14
N THR A 1030 -3.53 -7.72 0.61
CA THR A 1030 -4.04 -6.82 1.66
C THR A 1030 -3.23 -6.82 2.97
N LEU A 1031 -2.20 -7.68 3.05
CA LEU A 1031 -1.49 -7.98 4.28
C LEU A 1031 -0.53 -6.86 4.71
N GLU A 1032 -0.61 -6.46 5.98
CA GLU A 1032 0.28 -5.50 6.64
C GLU A 1032 1.36 -6.17 7.50
N TYR A 1033 1.14 -7.42 7.94
CA TYR A 1033 2.06 -8.18 8.81
C TYR A 1033 2.10 -9.67 8.45
N LEU A 1034 3.30 -10.24 8.26
CA LEU A 1034 3.53 -11.67 8.02
C LEU A 1034 4.61 -12.25 8.94
N ASP A 1035 4.32 -13.38 9.57
CA ASP A 1035 5.31 -14.21 10.26
C ASP A 1035 5.28 -15.67 9.79
N LEU A 1036 6.35 -16.08 9.10
CA LEU A 1036 6.63 -17.42 8.59
C LEU A 1036 7.68 -18.16 9.44
N SER A 1037 8.19 -17.57 10.53
CA SER A 1037 9.35 -18.05 11.30
C SER A 1037 9.27 -19.52 11.73
N ASP A 1038 10.40 -20.16 12.03
CA ASP A 1038 10.50 -21.52 12.58
C ASP A 1038 9.89 -22.64 11.69
N ASN A 1039 9.54 -22.36 10.43
CA ASN A 1039 9.17 -23.36 9.42
C ASN A 1039 10.39 -23.98 8.73
N PRO A 1040 10.33 -25.22 8.22
CA PRO A 1040 11.39 -25.85 7.47
C PRO A 1040 11.61 -25.33 6.03
N ILE A 1041 11.10 -24.13 5.70
CA ILE A 1041 11.16 -23.52 4.35
C ILE A 1041 12.59 -23.55 3.81
N THR A 1042 12.79 -24.19 2.65
CA THR A 1042 14.12 -24.56 2.13
C THR A 1042 14.71 -23.56 1.13
N GLN A 1043 13.85 -22.74 0.54
CA GLN A 1043 14.14 -21.75 -0.48
C GLN A 1043 13.11 -20.60 -0.41
N ILE A 1044 13.49 -19.46 -0.98
CA ILE A 1044 12.63 -18.30 -1.26
C ILE A 1044 12.95 -17.89 -2.70
N SER A 1045 11.96 -17.45 -3.47
CA SER A 1045 12.10 -16.94 -4.84
C SER A 1045 12.10 -15.38 -4.90
N GLY A 1046 12.19 -14.82 -6.11
CA GLY A 1046 11.99 -13.39 -6.35
C GLY A 1046 10.51 -12.98 -6.45
N GLU A 1047 9.59 -13.94 -6.47
CA GLU A 1047 8.15 -13.75 -6.71
C GLU A 1047 7.30 -13.97 -5.43
N ASP A 1048 7.84 -14.71 -4.45
CA ASP A 1048 7.15 -15.18 -3.22
C ASP A 1048 6.47 -14.08 -2.37
N PHE A 1049 6.91 -12.82 -2.51
CA PHE A 1049 6.41 -11.67 -1.76
C PHE A 1049 5.94 -10.52 -2.66
N ASN A 1050 5.66 -10.79 -3.94
CA ASN A 1050 5.13 -9.76 -4.83
C ASN A 1050 3.75 -9.27 -4.38
N ASP A 1051 3.47 -8.03 -4.75
CA ASP A 1051 2.16 -7.35 -4.66
C ASP A 1051 1.63 -7.14 -3.23
N LEU A 1052 2.41 -7.50 -2.22
CA LEU A 1052 2.17 -7.19 -0.81
C LEU A 1052 2.50 -5.71 -0.50
N LEU A 1053 1.96 -4.79 -1.32
CA LEU A 1053 2.20 -3.34 -1.29
C LEU A 1053 1.84 -2.68 0.06
N ALA A 1054 1.04 -3.36 0.89
CA ALA A 1054 0.65 -2.91 2.22
C ALA A 1054 1.56 -3.43 3.35
N LEU A 1055 2.48 -4.36 3.07
CA LEU A 1055 3.25 -5.11 4.07
C LEU A 1055 4.30 -4.24 4.77
N LYS A 1056 4.25 -4.20 6.10
CA LYS A 1056 5.11 -3.38 6.98
C LYS A 1056 6.04 -4.22 7.84
N ASP A 1057 5.62 -5.42 8.20
CA ASP A 1057 6.34 -6.35 9.05
C ASP A 1057 6.45 -7.72 8.37
N LEU A 1058 7.68 -8.21 8.16
CA LEU A 1058 7.96 -9.53 7.58
C LEU A 1058 8.97 -10.30 8.45
N LYS A 1059 8.59 -11.49 8.92
CA LYS A 1059 9.41 -12.36 9.77
C LYS A 1059 9.65 -13.73 9.12
N LEU A 1060 10.92 -14.04 8.91
CA LEU A 1060 11.49 -15.19 8.21
C LEU A 1060 12.58 -15.84 9.08
N ASN A 1061 12.34 -15.98 10.38
CA ASN A 1061 13.36 -16.46 11.32
C ASN A 1061 13.49 -18.00 11.30
N ASN A 1062 14.67 -18.55 11.58
CA ASN A 1062 14.95 -19.98 11.79
C ASN A 1062 14.48 -20.95 10.67
N LEU A 1063 14.34 -20.46 9.43
CA LEU A 1063 14.06 -21.26 8.25
C LEU A 1063 15.28 -22.09 7.82
N GLN A 1064 15.08 -23.00 6.87
CA GLN A 1064 16.13 -23.84 6.27
C GLN A 1064 16.72 -23.26 4.97
N ILE A 1065 16.33 -22.04 4.60
CA ILE A 1065 16.81 -21.29 3.43
C ILE A 1065 18.33 -21.19 3.38
N LYS A 1066 18.89 -21.31 2.16
CA LYS A 1066 20.35 -21.27 1.91
C LYS A 1066 20.85 -19.90 1.43
N GLN A 1067 19.98 -19.17 0.75
CA GLN A 1067 20.23 -17.85 0.16
C GLN A 1067 18.97 -16.98 0.24
N ILE A 1068 19.16 -15.66 0.24
CA ILE A 1068 18.13 -14.72 -0.22
C ILE A 1068 18.47 -14.38 -1.69
N PRO A 1069 17.55 -14.63 -2.65
CA PRO A 1069 17.82 -14.38 -4.07
C PRO A 1069 17.71 -12.89 -4.41
N ASP A 1070 17.95 -12.57 -5.69
CA ASP A 1070 17.67 -11.26 -6.26
C ASP A 1070 16.16 -10.96 -6.19
N TYR A 1071 15.79 -9.68 -6.07
CA TYR A 1071 14.43 -9.11 -6.08
C TYR A 1071 13.42 -9.58 -5.01
N ALA A 1072 13.79 -10.53 -4.13
CA ALA A 1072 12.93 -11.12 -3.08
C ALA A 1072 12.08 -10.15 -2.23
N PHE A 1073 12.49 -8.90 -2.09
CA PHE A 1073 11.81 -7.86 -1.31
C PHE A 1073 11.61 -6.54 -2.09
N ALA A 1074 11.80 -6.54 -3.42
CA ALA A 1074 11.84 -5.32 -4.24
C ALA A 1074 10.49 -4.59 -4.36
N SER A 1075 9.40 -5.35 -4.34
CA SER A 1075 8.00 -4.88 -4.42
C SER A 1075 7.43 -4.41 -3.08
N LEU A 1076 8.15 -4.61 -1.97
CA LEU A 1076 7.67 -4.38 -0.61
C LEU A 1076 7.84 -2.92 -0.15
N HIS A 1077 7.31 -1.97 -0.92
CA HIS A 1077 7.53 -0.52 -0.74
C HIS A 1077 7.01 0.05 0.61
N ALA A 1078 6.14 -0.66 1.33
CA ALA A 1078 5.66 -0.27 2.66
C ALA A 1078 6.47 -0.89 3.82
N LEU A 1079 7.46 -1.75 3.53
CA LEU A 1079 8.13 -2.59 4.52
C LEU A 1079 9.01 -1.77 5.45
N LYS A 1080 8.79 -1.92 6.76
CA LYS A 1080 9.53 -1.22 7.82
C LYS A 1080 10.38 -2.16 8.66
N ASN A 1081 9.94 -3.39 8.86
CA ASN A 1081 10.59 -4.36 9.73
C ASN A 1081 10.79 -5.69 8.99
N LEU A 1082 12.04 -6.14 8.89
CA LEU A 1082 12.41 -7.40 8.24
C LEU A 1082 13.31 -8.22 9.17
N GLU A 1083 12.83 -9.37 9.62
CA GLU A 1083 13.60 -10.28 10.48
C GLU A 1083 13.91 -11.60 9.75
N ILE A 1084 15.21 -11.90 9.63
CA ILE A 1084 15.76 -13.09 8.96
C ILE A 1084 16.79 -13.74 9.93
N GLU A 1085 16.46 -13.80 11.22
CA GLU A 1085 17.34 -14.37 12.25
C GLU A 1085 17.47 -15.90 12.16
N ARG A 1086 18.54 -16.44 12.74
CA ARG A 1086 18.73 -17.87 13.08
C ARG A 1086 18.65 -18.83 11.90
N ASN A 1087 18.62 -18.35 10.66
CA ASN A 1087 18.56 -19.16 9.45
C ASN A 1087 19.86 -19.95 9.30
N ARG A 1088 19.88 -21.17 9.84
CA ARG A 1088 21.13 -21.94 10.04
C ARG A 1088 21.77 -22.41 8.74
N ASN A 1089 21.05 -22.38 7.62
CA ASN A 1089 21.60 -22.74 6.32
C ASN A 1089 21.95 -21.52 5.47
N LEU A 1090 21.51 -20.32 5.86
CA LEU A 1090 21.66 -19.08 5.09
C LEU A 1090 23.12 -18.64 5.06
N THR A 1091 23.79 -18.89 3.94
CA THR A 1091 25.21 -18.55 3.73
C THR A 1091 25.42 -17.38 2.78
N GLU A 1092 24.42 -17.06 1.96
CA GLU A 1092 24.48 -16.07 0.88
C GLU A 1092 23.28 -15.12 0.95
N PHE A 1093 23.47 -13.85 0.61
CA PHE A 1093 22.42 -12.83 0.60
C PHE A 1093 22.69 -11.94 -0.60
N SER A 1094 21.77 -11.88 -1.55
CA SER A 1094 21.98 -11.09 -2.78
C SER A 1094 22.11 -9.60 -2.47
N PRO A 1095 23.03 -8.85 -3.13
CA PRO A 1095 22.93 -7.40 -3.15
C PRO A 1095 21.57 -6.94 -3.69
N MET A 1096 21.03 -7.61 -4.71
CA MET A 1096 19.83 -7.18 -5.44
C MET A 1096 18.52 -7.65 -4.78
N ALA A 1097 18.56 -8.16 -3.55
CA ALA A 1097 17.37 -8.63 -2.82
C ALA A 1097 16.26 -7.56 -2.69
N PHE A 1098 16.62 -6.28 -2.62
CA PHE A 1098 15.69 -5.14 -2.57
C PHE A 1098 15.49 -4.46 -3.93
N GLY A 1099 15.85 -5.15 -5.03
CA GLY A 1099 15.88 -4.57 -6.37
C GLY A 1099 17.19 -3.86 -6.70
N GLN A 1100 17.34 -3.44 -7.96
CA GLN A 1100 18.55 -2.74 -8.42
C GLN A 1100 18.53 -1.24 -8.05
N GLU A 1101 17.37 -0.59 -8.16
CA GLU A 1101 17.22 0.85 -7.94
C GLU A 1101 17.72 1.26 -6.54
N ILE A 1102 17.33 0.48 -5.52
CA ILE A 1102 17.67 0.63 -4.09
C ILE A 1102 19.17 0.51 -3.78
N LEU A 1103 20.00 0.06 -4.73
CA LEU A 1103 21.47 -0.02 -4.58
C LEU A 1103 22.20 1.23 -5.08
N GLU A 1104 21.53 2.08 -5.86
CA GLU A 1104 22.10 3.28 -6.47
C GLU A 1104 21.46 4.56 -5.89
N ASP A 1105 20.16 4.53 -5.60
CA ASP A 1105 19.43 5.53 -4.82
C ASP A 1105 18.56 4.84 -3.78
N ALA A 1106 18.46 5.39 -2.56
CA ALA A 1106 17.69 4.80 -1.46
C ALA A 1106 16.68 5.77 -0.85
N ASP A 1107 16.34 6.89 -1.50
CA ASP A 1107 15.30 7.79 -1.00
C ASP A 1107 13.90 7.13 -0.94
N ASP A 1108 13.65 6.08 -1.74
CA ASP A 1108 12.44 5.23 -1.67
C ASP A 1108 12.59 3.97 -0.77
N PHE A 1109 13.71 3.80 -0.05
CA PHE A 1109 13.94 2.62 0.81
C PHE A 1109 13.26 2.76 2.19
N ALA A 1110 11.98 2.37 2.26
CA ALA A 1110 11.13 2.53 3.46
C ALA A 1110 11.54 1.70 4.70
N LEU A 1111 12.54 0.81 4.59
CA LEU A 1111 12.92 -0.14 5.64
C LEU A 1111 13.61 0.56 6.82
N GLU A 1112 13.05 0.41 8.02
CA GLU A 1112 13.61 0.98 9.25
C GLU A 1112 14.52 -0.01 9.98
N ASN A 1113 14.15 -1.29 10.02
CA ASN A 1113 14.76 -2.28 10.91
C ASN A 1113 15.01 -3.61 10.17
N LEU A 1114 16.27 -4.06 10.12
CA LEU A 1114 16.68 -5.35 9.55
C LEU A 1114 17.44 -6.20 10.59
N SER A 1115 17.09 -7.49 10.72
CA SER A 1115 17.88 -8.46 11.48
C SER A 1115 18.28 -9.65 10.60
N LEU A 1116 19.59 -9.93 10.51
CA LEU A 1116 20.17 -11.13 9.87
C LEU A 1116 20.87 -12.03 10.91
N LYS A 1117 20.56 -11.82 12.19
CA LYS A 1117 21.27 -12.31 13.37
C LYS A 1117 21.31 -13.83 13.49
N GLY A 1118 22.49 -14.42 13.71
CA GLY A 1118 22.64 -15.84 14.02
C GLY A 1118 22.45 -16.79 12.83
N SER A 1119 22.47 -16.25 11.61
CA SER A 1119 22.54 -17.01 10.36
C SER A 1119 23.98 -17.48 10.06
N ARG A 1120 24.26 -18.06 8.89
CA ARG A 1120 25.60 -18.55 8.50
C ARG A 1120 26.31 -17.68 7.45
N LEU A 1121 25.93 -16.40 7.33
CA LEU A 1121 26.56 -15.46 6.40
C LEU A 1121 28.05 -15.31 6.72
N LYS A 1122 28.87 -15.33 5.67
CA LYS A 1122 30.34 -15.14 5.76
C LYS A 1122 30.77 -13.76 5.29
N THR A 1123 30.04 -13.19 4.33
CA THR A 1123 30.24 -11.83 3.83
C THR A 1123 28.89 -11.24 3.42
N LEU A 1124 28.86 -9.92 3.25
CA LEU A 1124 27.80 -9.19 2.56
C LEU A 1124 28.46 -8.36 1.44
N ASP A 1125 27.77 -8.16 0.33
CA ASP A 1125 28.27 -7.38 -0.80
C ASP A 1125 28.28 -5.87 -0.46
N GLN A 1126 29.33 -5.16 -0.87
CA GLN A 1126 29.51 -3.74 -0.56
C GLN A 1126 28.41 -2.83 -1.14
N LYS A 1127 27.70 -3.25 -2.20
CA LYS A 1127 26.56 -2.50 -2.76
C LYS A 1127 25.45 -2.26 -1.73
N LEU A 1128 25.25 -3.20 -0.80
CA LEU A 1128 24.28 -3.05 0.29
C LEU A 1128 24.62 -1.89 1.25
N GLY A 1129 25.82 -1.31 1.16
CA GLY A 1129 26.25 -0.17 1.99
C GLY A 1129 25.44 1.12 1.80
N VAL A 1130 24.70 1.28 0.69
CA VAL A 1130 23.75 2.38 0.51
C VAL A 1130 22.47 2.14 1.34
N PRO A 1131 21.64 1.12 1.06
CA PRO A 1131 20.41 0.88 1.82
C PRO A 1131 20.68 0.55 3.30
N PHE A 1132 21.68 -0.30 3.60
CA PHE A 1132 22.00 -0.64 5.00
C PHE A 1132 22.60 0.55 5.78
N GLY A 1133 23.00 1.62 5.08
CA GLY A 1133 23.47 2.87 5.68
C GLY A 1133 22.35 3.77 6.21
N GLN A 1134 21.09 3.57 5.79
CA GLN A 1134 19.94 4.35 6.24
C GLN A 1134 19.16 3.71 7.39
N LEU A 1135 19.31 2.39 7.61
CA LEU A 1135 18.55 1.62 8.60
C LEU A 1135 18.66 2.19 10.03
N ILE A 1136 17.52 2.34 10.71
CA ILE A 1136 17.43 2.71 12.12
C ILE A 1136 18.00 1.59 13.02
N ARG A 1137 17.76 0.32 12.66
CA ARG A 1137 18.36 -0.85 13.31
C ARG A 1137 18.87 -1.86 12.28
N LEU A 1138 20.07 -2.37 12.52
CA LEU A 1138 20.70 -3.41 11.73
C LEU A 1138 21.43 -4.41 12.65
N ASP A 1139 20.86 -5.60 12.82
CA ASP A 1139 21.45 -6.66 13.63
C ASP A 1139 22.14 -7.74 12.76
N LEU A 1140 23.47 -7.72 12.78
CA LEU A 1140 24.35 -8.65 12.06
C LEU A 1140 25.07 -9.65 13.00
N GLN A 1141 24.66 -9.74 14.28
CA GLN A 1141 25.36 -10.55 15.29
C GLN A 1141 25.31 -12.05 14.97
N GLY A 1142 26.19 -12.85 15.58
CA GLY A 1142 26.13 -14.33 15.53
C GLY A 1142 26.45 -15.01 14.19
N ASN A 1143 26.70 -14.25 13.12
CA ASN A 1143 27.11 -14.77 11.80
C ASN A 1143 28.60 -15.17 11.75
N PHE A 1144 28.98 -15.84 10.66
CA PHE A 1144 30.28 -16.49 10.46
C PHE A 1144 31.26 -15.58 9.68
N TRP A 1145 31.32 -14.30 10.06
CA TRP A 1145 31.97 -13.23 9.32
C TRP A 1145 33.45 -13.47 8.98
N ASN A 1146 33.79 -13.30 7.70
CA ASN A 1146 35.14 -13.39 7.18
C ASN A 1146 35.76 -11.99 7.04
N CYS A 1147 36.63 -11.63 7.96
CA CYS A 1147 37.27 -10.31 8.05
C CYS A 1147 38.46 -10.17 7.08
N ASP A 1148 38.17 -10.23 5.79
CA ASP A 1148 39.06 -9.84 4.70
C ASP A 1148 38.58 -8.53 4.03
N CYS A 1149 39.21 -8.14 2.92
CA CYS A 1149 38.92 -6.88 2.25
C CYS A 1149 37.46 -6.74 1.77
N ASN A 1150 36.73 -7.85 1.55
CA ASN A 1150 35.34 -7.82 1.10
C ASN A 1150 34.37 -7.41 2.21
N LEU A 1151 34.79 -7.48 3.48
CA LEU A 1151 33.95 -7.15 4.64
C LEU A 1151 34.32 -5.81 5.31
N VAL A 1152 35.41 -5.17 4.88
CA VAL A 1152 35.91 -3.94 5.53
C VAL A 1152 34.88 -2.81 5.52
N TRP A 1153 34.00 -2.78 4.51
CA TRP A 1153 32.97 -1.76 4.34
C TRP A 1153 31.91 -1.75 5.45
N ILE A 1154 31.66 -2.87 6.14
CA ILE A 1154 30.70 -2.92 7.26
C ILE A 1154 31.07 -1.94 8.38
N LYS A 1155 32.36 -1.61 8.51
CA LYS A 1155 32.86 -0.59 9.47
C LYS A 1155 32.39 0.83 9.15
N LYS A 1156 31.86 1.09 7.95
CA LYS A 1156 31.31 2.38 7.51
C LYS A 1156 29.82 2.54 7.84
N LEU A 1157 29.12 1.47 8.19
CA LEU A 1157 27.70 1.50 8.56
C LEU A 1157 27.50 2.13 9.94
N GLN A 1158 26.47 2.97 10.08
CA GLN A 1158 26.16 3.67 11.34
C GLN A 1158 25.33 2.80 12.32
N ILE A 1159 25.77 1.56 12.53
CA ILE A 1159 25.10 0.60 13.41
C ILE A 1159 25.10 1.11 14.86
N GLN A 1160 24.00 0.94 15.60
CA GLN A 1160 23.96 1.30 17.02
C GLN A 1160 24.83 0.38 17.88
N LYS A 1161 25.36 0.92 18.98
CA LYS A 1161 26.38 0.28 19.83
C LYS A 1161 25.98 -1.10 20.38
N GLU A 1162 24.71 -1.28 20.71
CA GLU A 1162 24.16 -2.56 21.21
C GLU A 1162 24.24 -3.70 20.19
N TYR A 1163 24.04 -3.41 18.89
CA TYR A 1163 24.13 -4.42 17.82
C TYR A 1163 25.59 -4.69 17.41
N TYR A 1164 26.44 -3.66 17.25
CA TYR A 1164 27.82 -3.89 16.82
C TYR A 1164 28.76 -4.44 17.91
N GLU A 1165 28.46 -4.24 19.21
CA GLU A 1165 29.33 -4.72 20.29
C GLU A 1165 29.55 -6.24 20.30
N HIS A 1166 28.71 -6.99 19.59
CA HIS A 1166 28.74 -8.45 19.49
C HIS A 1166 29.10 -8.97 18.09
N LEU A 1167 29.39 -8.11 17.10
CA LEU A 1167 29.97 -8.56 15.82
C LEU A 1167 31.40 -9.06 16.02
N ARG A 1168 31.69 -10.27 15.53
CA ARG A 1168 32.97 -10.97 15.68
C ARG A 1168 33.45 -11.55 14.37
N CYS A 1169 34.76 -11.54 14.14
CA CYS A 1169 35.38 -12.28 13.05
C CYS A 1169 35.39 -13.79 13.35
N PHE A 1170 34.94 -14.60 12.40
CA PHE A 1170 35.08 -16.06 12.39
C PHE A 1170 36.30 -16.52 11.57
N THR A 1171 36.63 -15.81 10.50
CA THR A 1171 37.89 -15.98 9.74
C THR A 1171 38.51 -14.62 9.42
N PRO A 1172 39.81 -14.55 9.05
CA PRO A 1172 40.82 -15.62 9.12
C PRO A 1172 41.23 -15.96 10.57
N LYS A 1173 41.85 -17.12 10.78
CA LYS A 1173 42.25 -17.64 12.11
C LYS A 1173 42.95 -16.61 13.04
N PRO A 1174 43.89 -15.76 12.57
CA PRO A 1174 44.53 -14.75 13.43
C PRO A 1174 43.60 -13.67 13.97
N LEU A 1175 42.43 -13.45 13.35
CA LEU A 1175 41.42 -12.48 13.78
C LEU A 1175 40.24 -13.14 14.51
N TYR A 1176 40.23 -14.47 14.69
CA TYR A 1176 39.13 -15.23 15.29
C TYR A 1176 38.66 -14.64 16.64
N ASN A 1177 37.35 -14.44 16.78
CA ASN A 1177 36.69 -13.81 17.93
C ASN A 1177 37.15 -12.38 18.25
N SER A 1178 37.83 -11.69 17.34
CA SER A 1178 38.09 -10.25 17.44
C SER A 1178 36.85 -9.45 17.04
N ARG A 1179 36.63 -8.27 17.65
CA ARG A 1179 35.49 -7.41 17.28
C ARG A 1179 35.75 -6.69 15.95
N ILE A 1180 34.78 -6.73 15.05
CA ILE A 1180 34.90 -6.15 13.69
C ILE A 1180 35.13 -4.63 13.74
N PHE A 1181 34.46 -3.94 14.67
CA PHE A 1181 34.57 -2.49 14.82
C PHE A 1181 35.86 -2.07 15.54
N ASP A 1182 36.38 -2.85 16.50
CA ASP A 1182 37.63 -2.58 17.22
C ASP A 1182 38.90 -2.81 16.35
N LEU A 1183 38.83 -3.64 15.31
CA LEU A 1183 39.96 -3.93 14.41
C LEU A 1183 40.32 -2.74 13.50
N ASN A 1184 41.62 -2.52 13.28
CA ASN A 1184 42.09 -1.57 12.27
C ASN A 1184 41.86 -2.11 10.84
N GLU A 1185 41.47 -1.25 9.91
CA GLU A 1185 41.17 -1.63 8.51
C GLU A 1185 42.33 -2.36 7.81
N ARG A 1186 43.59 -2.06 8.18
CA ARG A 1186 44.78 -2.72 7.61
C ARG A 1186 44.84 -4.23 7.85
N TYR A 1187 44.04 -4.79 8.77
CA TYR A 1187 43.93 -6.23 8.98
C TYR A 1187 42.98 -6.92 7.98
N PHE A 1188 42.03 -6.18 7.41
CA PHE A 1188 41.07 -6.67 6.41
C PHE A 1188 41.74 -6.75 5.04
N SER A 1189 42.47 -7.83 4.80
CA SER A 1189 43.30 -8.01 3.61
C SER A 1189 42.91 -9.27 2.84
N CYS A 1190 42.69 -9.12 1.54
CA CYS A 1190 42.54 -10.24 0.62
C CYS A 1190 43.90 -10.64 0.05
N PRO A 1191 44.16 -11.93 -0.25
CA PRO A 1191 45.28 -12.31 -1.08
C PRO A 1191 45.07 -11.72 -2.48
N ALA A 1192 45.88 -10.73 -2.85
CA ALA A 1192 45.80 -10.11 -4.18
C ALA A 1192 45.93 -11.20 -5.25
N ASN A 1193 44.99 -11.23 -6.20
CA ASN A 1193 44.96 -12.21 -7.30
C ASN A 1193 46.07 -11.89 -8.32
N THR A 1194 47.29 -12.12 -7.89
CA THR A 1194 48.48 -11.97 -8.70
C THR A 1194 48.46 -13.04 -9.78
N ARG A 1195 48.04 -12.65 -10.98
CA ARG A 1195 48.51 -13.23 -12.24
C ARG A 1195 50.01 -12.96 -12.42
N ASN A 1196 50.79 -13.40 -11.43
CA ASN A 1196 52.23 -13.63 -11.45
C ASN A 1196 53.04 -12.58 -12.22
N VAL A 1197 52.77 -11.27 -12.06
CA VAL A 1197 53.56 -10.24 -12.76
C VAL A 1197 55.03 -10.31 -12.36
N GLY A 1198 55.32 -10.61 -11.08
CA GLY A 1198 56.68 -10.91 -10.62
C GLY A 1198 57.29 -12.14 -11.31
N THR A 1199 56.53 -13.22 -11.47
CA THR A 1199 57.00 -14.46 -12.12
C THR A 1199 57.04 -14.38 -13.65
N ILE A 1200 56.20 -13.55 -14.26
CA ILE A 1200 56.18 -13.25 -15.71
C ILE A 1200 57.32 -12.29 -16.03
N ILE A 1201 57.60 -11.28 -15.20
CA ILE A 1201 58.82 -10.47 -15.33
C ILE A 1201 60.05 -11.34 -15.06
N ALA A 1202 60.05 -12.20 -14.04
CA ALA A 1202 61.17 -13.13 -13.81
C ALA A 1202 61.36 -14.10 -14.97
N VAL A 1203 60.29 -14.66 -15.56
CA VAL A 1203 60.36 -15.55 -16.73
C VAL A 1203 60.73 -14.78 -18.00
N ILE A 1204 60.27 -13.55 -18.21
CA ILE A 1204 60.66 -12.71 -19.35
C ILE A 1204 62.13 -12.29 -19.19
N SER A 1205 62.57 -11.83 -18.03
CA SER A 1205 63.99 -11.52 -17.76
C SER A 1205 64.86 -12.77 -17.86
N PHE A 1206 64.41 -13.93 -17.39
CA PHE A 1206 65.11 -15.21 -17.53
C PHE A 1206 65.11 -15.71 -18.98
N CYS A 1207 64.05 -15.46 -19.76
CA CYS A 1207 64.01 -15.75 -21.20
C CYS A 1207 64.85 -14.77 -22.02
N VAL A 1208 64.96 -13.51 -21.62
CA VAL A 1208 65.86 -12.52 -22.22
C VAL A 1208 67.32 -12.85 -21.87
N LEU A 1209 67.60 -13.29 -20.65
CA LEU A 1209 68.89 -13.82 -20.25
C LEU A 1209 69.22 -15.11 -21.02
N LEU A 1210 68.27 -16.05 -21.15
CA LEU A 1210 68.44 -17.28 -21.90
C LEU A 1210 68.57 -17.06 -23.41
N THR A 1211 67.87 -16.10 -24.01
CA THR A 1211 68.03 -15.78 -25.44
C THR A 1211 69.33 -15.04 -25.73
N SER A 1212 69.80 -14.17 -24.83
CA SER A 1212 71.12 -13.55 -24.97
C SER A 1212 72.26 -14.56 -24.74
N ILE A 1213 72.13 -15.47 -23.77
CA ILE A 1213 73.03 -16.64 -23.60
C ILE A 1213 72.95 -17.58 -24.82
N ALA A 1214 71.75 -17.86 -25.34
CA ALA A 1214 71.57 -18.72 -26.51
C ALA A 1214 72.17 -18.11 -27.76
N LEU A 1215 72.00 -16.80 -28.03
CA LEU A 1215 72.68 -16.12 -29.14
C LEU A 1215 74.21 -16.20 -28.98
N TRP A 1216 74.73 -16.05 -27.76
CA TRP A 1216 76.17 -16.16 -27.50
C TRP A 1216 76.70 -17.57 -27.81
N ILE A 1217 75.96 -18.61 -27.40
CA ILE A 1217 76.28 -20.02 -27.70
C ILE A 1217 76.16 -20.31 -29.21
N PHE A 1218 75.12 -19.79 -29.89
CA PHE A 1218 74.86 -20.02 -31.32
C PHE A 1218 75.91 -19.36 -32.24
N LEU A 1219 76.62 -18.34 -31.73
CA LEU A 1219 77.68 -17.63 -32.45
C LEU A 1219 79.09 -18.21 -32.22
N PHE A 1220 79.34 -18.96 -31.13
CA PHE A 1220 80.72 -19.26 -30.68
C PHE A 1220 81.10 -20.72 -30.45
N LEU A 1221 80.20 -21.72 -30.60
CA LEU A 1221 80.60 -23.14 -30.52
C LEU A 1221 80.19 -23.97 -31.77
N PRO A 1222 81.04 -24.91 -32.22
CA PRO A 1222 80.92 -25.53 -33.53
C PRO A 1222 79.85 -26.63 -33.60
N LYS A 1223 79.23 -26.75 -34.78
CA LYS A 1223 78.36 -27.86 -35.15
C LYS A 1223 79.08 -29.21 -34.98
N TYR A 1224 78.45 -30.17 -34.30
CA TYR A 1224 78.66 -31.58 -34.64
C TYR A 1224 77.39 -32.40 -34.69
N GLN A 1225 77.36 -33.26 -35.70
CA GLN A 1225 76.45 -34.37 -35.98
C GLN A 1225 76.66 -35.51 -34.94
N SER A 1226 75.74 -36.46 -34.69
CA SER A 1226 74.36 -36.66 -35.19
C SER A 1226 73.69 -37.91 -34.55
N ARG A 1227 72.39 -38.09 -34.84
CA ARG A 1227 71.68 -39.39 -35.07
C ARG A 1227 71.50 -40.40 -33.91
N CYS A 1228 70.21 -40.73 -33.69
CA CYS A 1228 69.68 -42.09 -33.48
C CYS A 1228 70.01 -42.80 -32.12
N ASN A 1229 69.21 -43.73 -31.59
CA ASN A 1229 68.00 -44.37 -32.13
C ASN A 1229 67.00 -44.82 -31.03
N PHE A 1230 65.71 -44.74 -31.33
CA PHE A 1230 64.70 -45.81 -31.20
C PHE A 1230 64.49 -46.63 -29.88
N VAL A 1231 63.34 -46.35 -29.21
CA VAL A 1231 62.29 -47.34 -28.81
C VAL A 1231 62.38 -48.18 -27.49
N ASN A 1232 61.19 -48.48 -26.92
CA ASN A 1232 60.80 -49.42 -25.83
C ASN A 1232 61.24 -49.08 -24.38
N ASN A 1233 60.36 -48.82 -23.39
CA ASN A 1233 59.25 -49.68 -22.92
C ASN A 1233 58.32 -49.01 -21.85
N ILE A 1234 56.99 -49.24 -21.96
CA ILE A 1234 56.03 -49.74 -20.91
C ILE A 1234 55.83 -48.95 -19.58
N PRO A 1235 54.60 -48.86 -18.97
CA PRO A 1235 53.25 -49.20 -19.42
C PRO A 1235 52.24 -48.02 -19.43
N VAL A 1236 51.02 -48.28 -19.90
CA VAL A 1236 49.80 -47.45 -19.73
C VAL A 1236 48.80 -48.22 -18.86
N PRO A 1237 47.94 -47.53 -18.07
CA PRO A 1237 46.51 -47.79 -18.25
C PRO A 1237 45.65 -46.51 -18.33
N THR A 1238 44.60 -46.58 -19.15
CA THR A 1238 43.32 -45.82 -19.09
C THR A 1238 43.38 -44.40 -18.48
N ALA A 1239 43.44 -43.32 -19.26
CA ALA A 1239 42.41 -42.87 -20.22
C ALA A 1239 41.01 -42.78 -19.58
N GLY A 1240 40.61 -41.56 -19.22
CA GLY A 1240 39.34 -41.22 -18.56
C GLY A 1240 38.74 -39.89 -19.03
N TYR A 1241 39.13 -39.40 -20.21
CA TYR A 1241 38.39 -38.34 -20.91
C TYR A 1241 37.35 -38.98 -21.82
N THR A 1242 36.14 -39.16 -21.31
CA THR A 1242 34.97 -39.42 -22.15
C THR A 1242 34.58 -38.16 -22.91
N VAL A 1243 34.43 -38.32 -24.23
CA VAL A 1243 33.29 -37.84 -25.04
C VAL A 1243 33.01 -36.32 -24.96
N LEU A 1244 33.41 -35.49 -25.94
CA LEU A 1244 32.93 -35.39 -27.34
C LEU A 1244 31.47 -34.82 -27.44
N PRO A 1245 31.06 -34.21 -28.58
CA PRO A 1245 31.79 -33.23 -29.40
C PRO A 1245 30.83 -32.15 -30.01
N VAL A 1246 31.20 -31.55 -31.17
CA VAL A 1246 30.30 -31.12 -32.28
C VAL A 1246 29.20 -30.11 -31.91
N HIS A 1247 29.41 -28.82 -32.20
CA HIS A 1247 29.05 -28.17 -33.49
C HIS A 1247 27.53 -27.99 -33.69
N ALA A 1248 27.13 -26.72 -33.73
CA ALA A 1248 26.03 -26.23 -34.57
C ALA A 1248 26.42 -26.34 -36.08
N PRO A 1249 25.55 -26.02 -37.06
CA PRO A 1249 24.17 -25.50 -36.97
C PRO A 1249 23.21 -26.33 -37.86
N ILE A 1250 22.19 -25.68 -38.45
CA ILE A 1250 21.51 -26.02 -39.72
C ILE A 1250 20.06 -26.55 -39.56
N GLN A 1251 19.21 -25.55 -39.38
CA GLN A 1251 18.11 -25.18 -40.30
C GLN A 1251 16.71 -25.80 -40.17
N ASN A 1252 15.77 -24.86 -40.19
CA ASN A 1252 14.43 -24.90 -40.81
C ASN A 1252 13.42 -25.89 -40.23
N ARG A 1253 12.51 -25.37 -39.39
CA ARG A 1253 11.63 -26.14 -38.48
C ARG A 1253 11.12 -25.32 -37.28
#